data_AF-A0A4S3M201-F1
#
_entry.id   AF-A0A4S3M201-F1
#
_cell.length_a   1.000
_cell.length_b   1.000
_cell.length_c   1.000
_cell.angle_alpha   90.00
_cell.angle_beta   90.00
_cell.angle_gamma   90.00
#
_symmetry.space_group_name_H-M   'P 1'
#
loop_
_entity.id
_entity.type
_entity.pdbx_description
1 polymer ?
#
loop_
_entity_poly.entity_id
_entity_poly.type
_entity_poly.pdbx_seq_one_letter_code
_entity_poly.pdbx_strand_id
1 'polypeptide(L)'
;MKTQFYILTIILALFSIQASAQDMEKGFGFLENGEFEKAEAFFEIILKDFPENKTARLCYSRAVGLSGDPAQALELFNDLLKDYPEDVEVKLNYAEALLWNKEYEKAKPYYQDLVSKYPENFGAVLGYANTLSNLKEYQLALEAVNRALEISPENTNALVSRKYIRLGYANHYLLQRRYQSAIGLLDENLLDFPGDQETLLAKANIYLNKKDGTAAKEVYELMAISLNDSIQAFNGMALAAHVEGKEQQALGYAELAYNLISETEDSLRILETKERYVQALTWNGKYRQAEKLLLQMENEYGPEVRILALKASLGMYTGDFQYSVEQYRKILEIDSTSFDGNLGIANAYFARGEAGMAKMAADRTLIFYENQQDAEQFLKKLEKQYAPFLQQNISYTIDNGDNEAIAMATGLRFPVSSNLEISGAYRYRETKNATNGLEATSNQFDLGIMYRLSPVLRLKAVGGLVNANSVTNNYSNLVGEVSAAIKPFIRNDLEIGYRRALQDFNAELLISQITENHLFLNNNYSTSYGLGWYVQYMYTKQSDENTRNLLFTSVYYNFLKKPLLKVGLNYQYIGFDLQRPELYFSPEKFQVTEIFTDFLNNDPNADFNYNFTAAAGYQFIEDDSKQFTYRLKGRVGYQIGQRFLFSIYGNHSNIASATAAGFTFTEIGINLRWQITKTPVFKF
;
A
#
# COMPACT_ATOMS: atom_id res chain seq x y z
N MET A 1 34.57 97.32 -35.48
CA MET A 1 33.42 96.39 -35.39
C MET A 1 33.74 95.03 -36.04
N LYS A 2 34.84 94.36 -35.66
CA LYS A 2 35.23 93.03 -36.22
C LYS A 2 36.06 92.15 -35.27
N THR A 3 35.99 92.38 -33.96
CA THR A 3 36.78 91.61 -32.96
C THR A 3 35.95 91.05 -31.80
N GLN A 4 34.64 91.32 -31.74
CA GLN A 4 33.72 90.72 -30.77
C GLN A 4 33.00 89.46 -31.28
N PHE A 5 33.16 89.09 -32.56
CA PHE A 5 32.51 87.90 -33.13
C PHE A 5 33.34 86.62 -33.04
N TYR A 6 34.66 86.72 -32.77
CA TYR A 6 35.56 85.55 -32.69
C TYR A 6 35.69 84.96 -31.27
N ILE A 7 35.33 85.71 -30.23
CA ILE A 7 35.33 85.18 -28.84
C ILE A 7 34.06 84.37 -28.57
N LEU A 8 32.93 84.70 -29.24
CA LEU A 8 31.69 83.94 -29.10
C LEU A 8 31.73 82.59 -29.84
N THR A 9 32.58 82.45 -30.87
CA THR A 9 32.74 81.20 -31.63
C THR A 9 33.80 80.26 -31.04
N ILE A 10 34.71 80.74 -30.18
CA ILE A 10 35.70 79.89 -29.49
C ILE A 10 35.16 79.38 -28.14
N ILE A 11 34.19 80.08 -27.52
CA ILE A 11 33.51 79.58 -26.30
C ILE A 11 32.39 78.57 -26.63
N LEU A 12 31.80 78.63 -27.84
CA LEU A 12 30.83 77.62 -28.31
C LEU A 12 31.46 76.36 -28.93
N ALA A 13 32.78 76.32 -29.10
CA ALA A 13 33.51 75.15 -29.62
C ALA A 13 34.14 74.26 -28.53
N LEU A 14 33.91 74.56 -27.24
CA LEU A 14 34.39 73.78 -26.09
C LEU A 14 33.29 73.03 -25.32
N PHE A 15 32.05 73.07 -25.78
CA PHE A 15 31.00 72.13 -25.35
C PHE A 15 30.68 71.14 -26.47
N SER A 16 31.70 70.42 -26.94
CA SER A 16 31.45 69.05 -27.38
C SER A 16 31.07 68.27 -26.13
N ILE A 17 29.77 68.19 -25.84
CA ILE A 17 29.23 67.19 -24.93
C ILE A 17 29.63 65.85 -25.55
N GLN A 18 30.77 65.31 -25.12
CA GLN A 18 30.93 63.88 -25.06
C GLN A 18 29.84 63.43 -24.09
N ALA A 19 28.70 63.03 -24.64
CA ALA A 19 27.76 62.21 -23.90
C ALA A 19 28.49 60.88 -23.68
N SER A 20 29.33 60.83 -22.64
CA SER A 20 29.89 59.57 -22.18
C SER A 20 28.69 58.74 -21.73
N ALA A 21 28.36 57.71 -22.50
CA ALA A 21 27.46 56.67 -22.03
C ALA A 21 28.02 56.14 -20.68
N GLN A 22 27.16 55.96 -19.68
CA GLN A 22 27.60 55.38 -18.42
C GLN A 22 28.15 53.98 -18.70
N ASP A 23 29.37 53.70 -18.24
CA ASP A 23 29.96 52.38 -18.38
C ASP A 23 29.16 51.38 -17.53
N MET A 24 28.37 50.55 -18.20
CA MET A 24 27.47 49.56 -17.61
C MET A 24 27.92 48.12 -17.92
N GLU A 25 29.03 47.92 -18.63
CA GLU A 25 29.48 46.60 -19.10
C GLU A 25 29.71 45.65 -17.93
N LYS A 26 30.31 46.15 -16.86
CA LYS A 26 30.51 45.40 -15.62
C LYS A 26 29.19 44.97 -14.97
N GLY A 27 28.17 45.82 -15.00
CA GLY A 27 26.84 45.52 -14.47
C GLY A 27 26.11 44.46 -15.31
N PHE A 28 26.23 44.53 -16.63
CA PHE A 28 25.68 43.51 -17.52
C PHE A 28 26.37 42.15 -17.30
N GLY A 29 27.70 42.14 -17.14
CA GLY A 29 28.43 40.91 -16.80
C GLY A 29 27.96 40.28 -15.48
N PHE A 30 27.65 41.09 -14.46
CA PHE A 30 27.06 40.56 -13.22
C PHE A 30 25.69 39.91 -13.45
N LEU A 31 24.82 40.51 -14.27
CA LEU A 31 23.52 39.91 -14.62
C LEU A 31 23.67 38.62 -15.43
N GLU A 32 24.56 38.60 -16.42
CA GLU A 32 24.81 37.43 -17.29
C GLU A 32 25.41 36.25 -16.51
N ASN A 33 26.26 36.52 -15.52
CA ASN A 33 26.87 35.51 -14.66
C ASN A 33 25.99 35.06 -13.48
N GLY A 34 24.79 35.63 -13.33
CA GLY A 34 23.88 35.33 -12.22
C GLY A 34 24.31 35.93 -10.87
N GLU A 35 25.23 36.89 -10.87
CA GLU A 35 25.70 37.61 -9.67
C GLU A 35 24.75 38.76 -9.33
N PHE A 36 23.48 38.44 -9.07
CA PHE A 36 22.38 39.40 -9.01
C PHE A 36 22.55 40.45 -7.90
N GLU A 37 23.06 40.11 -6.72
CA GLU A 37 23.29 41.09 -5.64
C GLU A 37 24.38 42.11 -6.02
N LYS A 38 25.39 41.67 -6.78
CA LYS A 38 26.44 42.58 -7.28
C LYS A 38 25.91 43.46 -8.40
N ALA A 39 25.07 42.92 -9.28
CA ALA A 39 24.39 43.69 -10.30
C ALA A 39 23.50 44.77 -9.66
N GLU A 40 22.72 44.40 -8.65
CA GLU A 40 21.85 45.29 -7.89
C GLU A 40 22.63 46.47 -7.31
N ALA A 41 23.68 46.18 -6.52
CA ALA A 41 24.53 47.21 -5.92
C ALA A 41 25.22 48.11 -6.99
N PHE A 42 25.62 47.53 -8.12
CA PHE A 42 26.26 48.28 -9.20
C PHE A 42 25.28 49.26 -9.86
N PHE A 43 24.08 48.80 -10.23
CA PHE A 43 23.09 49.66 -10.85
C PHE A 43 22.46 50.66 -9.86
N GLU A 44 22.40 50.33 -8.56
CA GLU A 44 22.00 51.28 -7.51
C GLU A 44 22.92 52.51 -7.48
N ILE A 45 24.25 52.30 -7.62
CA ILE A 45 25.23 53.40 -7.67
C ILE A 45 24.99 54.28 -8.90
N ILE A 46 24.75 53.67 -10.08
CA ILE A 46 24.47 54.43 -11.31
C ILE A 46 23.20 55.25 -11.16
N LEU A 47 22.16 54.69 -10.53
CA LEU A 47 20.87 55.36 -10.34
C LEU A 47 20.92 56.49 -9.31
N LYS A 48 21.92 56.54 -8.41
CA LYS A 48 22.13 57.69 -7.53
C LYS A 48 22.50 58.95 -8.30
N ASP A 49 23.34 58.80 -9.33
CA ASP A 49 23.80 59.92 -10.16
C ASP A 49 22.88 60.16 -11.38
N PHE A 50 22.21 59.10 -11.86
CA PHE A 50 21.37 59.13 -13.05
C PHE A 50 20.01 58.42 -12.81
N PRO A 51 19.14 59.00 -11.96
CA PRO A 51 17.89 58.34 -11.53
C PRO A 51 16.93 58.03 -12.68
N GLU A 52 16.99 58.77 -13.78
CA GLU A 52 16.13 58.59 -14.96
C GLU A 52 16.74 57.71 -16.07
N ASN A 53 17.90 57.08 -15.83
CA ASN A 53 18.51 56.23 -16.85
C ASN A 53 17.68 54.94 -17.04
N LYS A 54 16.90 54.86 -18.12
CA LYS A 54 16.02 53.73 -18.44
C LYS A 54 16.74 52.37 -18.37
N THR A 55 17.92 52.25 -18.97
CA THR A 55 18.69 50.99 -19.01
C THR A 55 19.17 50.59 -17.62
N ALA A 56 19.71 51.53 -16.85
CA ALA A 56 20.12 51.28 -15.48
C ALA A 56 18.92 50.90 -14.58
N ARG A 57 17.76 51.57 -14.77
CA ARG A 57 16.50 51.23 -14.08
C ARG A 57 16.04 49.82 -14.43
N LEU A 58 16.02 49.44 -15.72
CA LEU A 58 15.67 48.09 -16.18
C LEU A 58 16.59 47.03 -15.56
N CYS A 59 17.91 47.23 -15.63
CA CYS A 59 18.90 46.29 -15.11
C CYS A 59 18.88 46.20 -13.59
N TYR A 60 18.67 47.31 -12.89
CA TYR A 60 18.45 47.33 -11.44
C TYR A 60 17.20 46.53 -11.05
N SER A 61 16.06 46.79 -11.69
CA SER A 61 14.82 46.06 -11.43
C SER A 61 14.94 44.56 -11.69
N ARG A 62 15.66 44.16 -12.76
CA ARG A 62 15.99 42.75 -13.03
C ARG A 62 16.85 42.16 -11.91
N ALA A 63 17.89 42.87 -11.50
CA ALA A 63 18.79 42.41 -10.44
C ALA A 63 18.04 42.19 -9.12
N VAL A 64 17.19 43.14 -8.72
CA VAL A 64 16.33 43.05 -7.52
C VAL A 64 15.40 41.83 -7.57
N GLY A 65 14.78 41.58 -8.72
CA GLY A 65 13.86 40.45 -8.87
C GLY A 65 14.56 39.10 -8.79
N LEU A 66 15.74 39.01 -9.41
CA LEU A 66 16.55 37.78 -9.47
C LEU A 66 17.40 37.58 -8.20
N SER A 67 17.69 38.63 -7.43
CA SER A 67 18.34 38.57 -6.11
C SER A 67 17.39 38.15 -4.98
N GLY A 68 16.08 38.05 -5.26
CA GLY A 68 15.11 37.41 -4.38
C GLY A 68 13.93 38.29 -3.95
N ASP A 69 13.81 39.53 -4.45
CA ASP A 69 12.64 40.40 -4.19
C ASP A 69 11.81 40.66 -5.46
N PRO A 70 11.02 39.66 -5.91
CA PRO A 70 10.18 39.82 -7.10
C PRO A 70 9.04 40.82 -6.91
N ALA A 71 8.63 41.10 -5.66
CA ALA A 71 7.58 42.07 -5.36
C ALA A 71 8.09 43.49 -5.59
N GLN A 72 9.29 43.81 -5.09
CA GLN A 72 9.93 45.10 -5.34
C GLN A 72 10.25 45.28 -6.82
N ALA A 73 10.77 44.24 -7.50
CA ALA A 73 11.01 44.29 -8.94
C ALA A 73 9.73 44.63 -9.72
N LEU A 74 8.59 44.03 -9.36
CA LEU A 74 7.30 44.32 -9.99
C LEU A 74 6.89 45.79 -9.80
N GLU A 75 7.09 46.37 -8.61
CA GLU A 75 6.84 47.79 -8.37
C GLU A 75 7.74 48.69 -9.25
N LEU A 76 9.03 48.39 -9.30
CA LEU A 76 10.00 49.15 -10.09
C LEU A 76 9.70 49.08 -11.61
N PHE A 77 9.29 47.90 -12.11
CA PHE A 77 8.87 47.76 -13.50
C PHE A 77 7.51 48.41 -13.77
N ASN A 78 6.60 48.43 -12.80
CA ASN A 78 5.34 49.16 -12.92
C ASN A 78 5.58 50.67 -13.05
N ASP A 79 6.54 51.21 -12.31
CA ASP A 79 6.93 52.62 -12.43
C ASP A 79 7.61 52.91 -13.77
N LEU A 80 8.53 52.05 -14.21
CA LEU A 80 9.08 52.13 -15.57
C LEU A 80 8.01 52.08 -16.65
N LEU A 81 6.97 51.26 -16.48
CA LEU A 81 5.87 51.15 -17.44
C LEU A 81 5.01 52.42 -17.49
N LYS A 82 4.85 53.15 -16.38
CA LYS A 82 4.16 54.45 -16.38
C LYS A 82 4.94 55.49 -17.18
N ASP A 83 6.26 55.49 -17.06
CA ASP A 83 7.15 56.44 -17.74
C ASP A 83 7.33 56.10 -19.23
N TYR A 84 7.31 54.82 -19.57
CA TYR A 84 7.53 54.30 -20.92
C TYR A 84 6.40 53.34 -21.37
N PRO A 85 5.14 53.81 -21.48
CA PRO A 85 3.97 52.96 -21.67
C PRO A 85 3.90 52.24 -23.01
N GLU A 86 4.70 52.63 -24.00
CA GLU A 86 4.75 52.01 -25.33
C GLU A 86 6.06 51.27 -25.62
N ASP A 87 6.99 51.24 -24.68
CA ASP A 87 8.26 50.56 -24.85
C ASP A 87 8.10 49.04 -24.66
N VAL A 88 8.38 48.28 -25.73
CA VAL A 88 8.19 46.82 -25.75
C VAL A 88 9.10 46.12 -24.76
N GLU A 89 10.33 46.60 -24.57
CA GLU A 89 11.27 46.02 -23.60
C GLU A 89 10.76 46.24 -22.17
N VAL A 90 10.24 47.43 -21.86
CA VAL A 90 9.64 47.71 -20.54
C VAL A 90 8.39 46.87 -20.31
N LYS A 91 7.52 46.74 -21.31
CA LYS A 91 6.33 45.86 -21.23
C LYS A 91 6.74 44.40 -20.97
N LEU A 92 7.72 43.89 -21.70
CA LEU A 92 8.22 42.51 -21.52
C LEU A 92 8.75 42.27 -20.12
N ASN A 93 9.54 43.21 -19.60
CA ASN A 93 10.08 43.11 -18.25
C ASN A 93 9.01 43.21 -17.16
N TYR A 94 7.99 44.06 -17.35
CA TYR A 94 6.84 44.09 -16.45
C TYR A 94 6.08 42.75 -16.45
N ALA A 95 5.88 42.16 -17.63
CA ALA A 95 5.26 40.84 -17.76
C ALA A 95 6.09 39.74 -17.08
N GLU A 96 7.41 39.81 -17.21
CA GLU A 96 8.35 38.87 -16.59
C GLU A 96 8.38 39.03 -15.06
N ALA A 97 8.28 40.25 -14.56
CA ALA A 97 8.15 40.51 -13.12
C ALA A 97 6.83 39.98 -12.54
N LEU A 98 5.73 40.04 -13.29
CA LEU A 98 4.48 39.35 -12.89
C LEU A 98 4.70 37.84 -12.77
N LEU A 99 5.49 37.24 -13.67
CA LEU A 99 5.83 35.81 -13.60
C LEU A 99 6.69 35.50 -12.37
N TRP A 100 7.76 36.26 -12.11
CA TRP A 100 8.62 36.09 -10.93
C TRP A 100 7.85 36.27 -9.62
N ASN A 101 6.90 37.21 -9.58
CA ASN A 101 6.03 37.45 -8.43
C ASN A 101 4.87 36.44 -8.32
N LYS A 102 4.86 35.41 -9.16
CA LYS A 102 3.84 34.33 -9.21
C LYS A 102 2.42 34.83 -9.51
N GLU A 103 2.27 36.00 -10.12
CA GLU A 103 1.00 36.59 -10.53
C GLU A 103 0.59 36.09 -11.94
N TYR A 104 0.59 34.77 -12.12
CA TYR A 104 0.42 34.12 -13.43
C TYR A 104 -0.90 34.48 -14.13
N GLU A 105 -1.98 34.62 -13.36
CA GLU A 105 -3.31 35.00 -13.88
C GLU A 105 -3.32 36.42 -14.45
N LYS A 106 -2.48 37.32 -13.94
CA LYS A 106 -2.29 38.68 -14.50
C LYS A 106 -1.29 38.67 -15.65
N ALA A 107 -0.24 37.87 -15.56
CA ALA A 107 0.77 37.72 -16.60
C ALA A 107 0.17 37.18 -17.91
N LYS A 108 -0.77 36.23 -17.84
CA LYS A 108 -1.35 35.57 -19.02
C LYS A 108 -1.97 36.54 -20.04
N PRO A 109 -2.97 37.38 -19.70
CA PRO A 109 -3.56 38.30 -20.67
C PRO A 109 -2.55 39.34 -21.16
N TYR A 110 -1.55 39.69 -20.35
CA TYR A 110 -0.51 40.65 -20.71
C TYR A 110 0.46 40.07 -21.75
N TYR A 111 0.98 38.87 -21.51
CA TYR A 111 1.78 38.15 -22.50
C TYR A 111 0.99 37.80 -23.76
N GLN A 112 -0.29 37.48 -23.64
CA GLN A 112 -1.15 37.23 -24.80
C GLN A 112 -1.27 38.46 -25.71
N ASP A 113 -1.42 39.67 -25.14
CA ASP A 113 -1.39 40.93 -25.91
C ASP A 113 -0.02 41.16 -26.57
N LEU A 114 1.07 40.93 -25.84
CA LEU A 114 2.44 41.06 -26.37
C LEU A 114 2.71 40.10 -27.53
N VAL A 115 2.30 38.83 -27.43
CA VAL A 115 2.46 37.84 -28.50
C VAL A 115 1.59 38.19 -29.71
N SER A 116 0.38 38.73 -29.50
CA SER A 116 -0.49 39.19 -30.58
C SER A 116 0.11 40.36 -31.38
N LYS A 117 0.72 41.33 -30.69
CA LYS A 117 1.34 42.52 -31.29
C LYS A 117 2.73 42.24 -31.86
N TYR A 118 3.48 41.34 -31.23
CA TYR A 118 4.88 41.02 -31.55
C TYR A 118 5.08 39.50 -31.68
N PRO A 119 4.47 38.85 -32.69
CA PRO A 119 4.44 37.39 -32.81
C PRO A 119 5.80 36.73 -33.10
N GLU A 120 6.82 37.51 -33.45
CA GLU A 120 8.20 37.06 -33.67
C GLU A 120 9.15 37.48 -32.54
N ASN A 121 8.64 38.13 -31.48
CA ASN A 121 9.47 38.47 -30.33
C ASN A 121 9.65 37.22 -29.45
N PHE A 122 10.88 36.68 -29.44
CA PHE A 122 11.23 35.48 -28.68
C PHE A 122 10.87 35.59 -27.19
N GLY A 123 11.19 36.72 -26.54
CA GLY A 123 10.91 36.95 -25.12
C GLY A 123 9.42 36.95 -24.80
N ALA A 124 8.59 37.56 -25.66
CA ALA A 124 7.14 37.55 -25.53
C ALA A 124 6.57 36.13 -25.60
N VAL A 125 6.99 35.37 -26.61
CA VAL A 125 6.47 34.01 -26.88
C VAL A 125 6.94 33.02 -25.80
N LEU A 126 8.21 33.08 -25.39
CA LEU A 126 8.73 32.22 -24.32
C LEU A 126 8.11 32.55 -22.97
N GLY A 127 7.96 33.84 -22.63
CA GLY A 127 7.30 34.29 -21.40
C GLY A 127 5.84 33.87 -21.33
N TYR A 128 5.13 33.89 -22.47
CA TYR A 128 3.78 33.35 -22.57
C TYR A 128 3.73 31.84 -22.32
N ALA A 129 4.63 31.07 -22.94
CA ALA A 129 4.73 29.64 -22.72
C ALA A 129 4.98 29.29 -21.24
N ASN A 130 5.90 30.00 -20.58
CA ASN A 130 6.22 29.79 -19.17
C ASN A 130 5.05 30.16 -18.25
N THR A 131 4.29 31.20 -18.59
CA THR A 131 3.08 31.58 -17.86
C THR A 131 2.00 30.50 -17.96
N LEU A 132 1.74 30.01 -19.18
CA LEU A 132 0.79 28.92 -19.42
C LEU A 132 1.19 27.64 -18.68
N SER A 133 2.49 27.32 -18.63
CA SER A 133 3.02 26.19 -17.87
C SER A 133 2.72 26.29 -16.37
N ASN A 134 2.96 27.47 -15.77
CA ASN A 134 2.68 27.70 -14.35
C ASN A 134 1.17 27.64 -14.03
N LEU A 135 0.32 28.03 -14.99
CA LEU A 135 -1.14 27.85 -14.93
C LEU A 135 -1.59 26.40 -15.23
N LYS A 136 -0.65 25.49 -15.51
CA LYS A 136 -0.89 24.07 -15.86
C LYS A 136 -1.68 23.90 -17.16
N GLU A 137 -1.70 24.92 -18.02
CA GLU A 137 -2.25 24.88 -19.39
C GLU A 137 -1.22 24.29 -20.35
N TYR A 138 -0.79 23.06 -20.05
CA TYR A 138 0.41 22.46 -20.65
C TYR A 138 0.35 22.32 -22.17
N GLN A 139 -0.82 22.03 -22.74
CA GLN A 139 -0.98 21.89 -24.18
C GLN A 139 -0.67 23.22 -24.90
N LEU A 140 -1.25 24.32 -24.42
CA LEU A 140 -0.99 25.65 -24.96
C LEU A 140 0.45 26.10 -24.68
N ALA A 141 1.00 25.75 -23.52
CA ALA A 141 2.39 26.01 -23.19
C ALA A 141 3.35 25.33 -24.17
N LEU A 142 3.08 24.08 -24.56
CA LEU A 142 3.86 23.35 -25.57
C LEU A 142 3.77 23.99 -26.96
N GLU A 143 2.58 24.44 -27.37
CA GLU A 143 2.41 25.16 -28.63
C GLU A 143 3.22 26.46 -28.64
N ALA A 144 3.15 27.25 -27.57
CA ALA A 144 3.89 28.50 -27.45
C ALA A 144 5.41 28.29 -27.38
N VAL A 145 5.92 27.30 -26.62
CA VAL A 145 7.38 27.06 -26.55
C VAL A 145 7.93 26.50 -27.86
N ASN A 146 7.15 25.69 -28.59
CA ASN A 146 7.54 25.25 -29.93
C ASN A 146 7.61 26.43 -30.89
N ARG A 147 6.68 27.39 -30.80
CA ARG A 147 6.78 28.64 -31.57
C ARG A 147 8.02 29.46 -31.20
N ALA A 148 8.40 29.52 -29.91
CA ALA A 148 9.65 30.17 -29.50
C ALA A 148 10.88 29.49 -30.14
N LEU A 149 10.87 28.16 -30.27
CA LEU A 149 11.92 27.37 -30.94
C LEU A 149 11.89 27.49 -32.47
N GLU A 150 10.75 27.82 -33.08
CA GLU A 150 10.71 28.20 -34.51
C GLU A 150 11.37 29.56 -34.75
N ILE A 151 11.19 30.51 -33.82
CA ILE A 151 11.79 31.86 -33.89
C ILE A 151 13.30 31.79 -33.63
N SER A 152 13.72 31.02 -32.62
CA SER A 152 15.12 30.81 -32.27
C SER A 152 15.38 29.30 -32.13
N PRO A 153 15.72 28.63 -33.25
CA PRO A 153 16.08 27.21 -33.24
C PRO A 153 17.23 26.94 -32.27
N GLU A 154 17.17 25.80 -31.59
CA GLU A 154 18.20 25.31 -30.63
C GLU A 154 18.44 26.23 -29.43
N ASN A 155 17.56 27.20 -29.16
CA ASN A 155 17.71 28.07 -27.99
C ASN A 155 17.61 27.26 -26.68
N THR A 156 18.69 27.26 -25.90
CA THR A 156 18.80 26.49 -24.65
C THR A 156 17.68 26.82 -23.65
N ASN A 157 17.33 28.09 -23.49
CA ASN A 157 16.28 28.50 -22.55
C ASN A 157 14.91 27.98 -22.97
N ALA A 158 14.60 28.02 -24.27
CA ALA A 158 13.35 27.47 -24.78
C ALA A 158 13.30 25.93 -24.71
N LEU A 159 14.42 25.24 -24.96
CA LEU A 159 14.51 23.78 -24.77
C LEU A 159 14.32 23.40 -23.29
N VAL A 160 14.93 24.14 -22.36
CA VAL A 160 14.75 23.95 -20.91
C VAL A 160 13.31 24.23 -20.48
N SER A 161 12.67 25.30 -20.97
CA SER A 161 11.24 25.54 -20.75
C SER A 161 10.39 24.39 -21.27
N ARG A 162 10.66 23.89 -22.49
CA ARG A 162 9.95 22.74 -23.07
C ARG A 162 10.13 21.48 -22.22
N LYS A 163 11.34 21.25 -21.67
CA LYS A 163 11.64 20.15 -20.74
C LYS A 163 10.71 20.19 -19.52
N TYR A 164 10.67 21.31 -18.83
CA TYR A 164 9.85 21.45 -17.61
C TYR A 164 8.35 21.44 -17.90
N ILE A 165 7.91 21.99 -19.04
CA ILE A 165 6.52 21.87 -19.51
C ILE A 165 6.15 20.38 -19.69
N ARG A 166 6.99 19.60 -20.39
CA ARG A 166 6.76 18.16 -20.61
C ARG A 166 6.77 17.37 -19.31
N LEU A 167 7.68 17.65 -18.38
CA LEU A 167 7.71 17.03 -17.05
C LEU A 167 6.42 17.30 -16.27
N GLY A 168 5.98 18.57 -16.22
CA GLY A 168 4.73 18.96 -15.58
C GLY A 168 3.51 18.29 -16.22
N TYR A 169 3.48 18.20 -17.55
CA TYR A 169 2.39 17.57 -18.27
C TYR A 169 2.38 16.04 -18.11
N ALA A 170 3.54 15.40 -18.12
CA ALA A 170 3.69 13.98 -17.84
C ALA A 170 3.16 13.65 -16.43
N ASN A 171 3.49 14.48 -15.43
CA ASN A 171 2.93 14.33 -14.08
C ASN A 171 1.40 14.51 -14.05
N HIS A 172 0.86 15.47 -14.81
CA HIS A 172 -0.59 15.64 -14.93
C HIS A 172 -1.27 14.39 -15.53
N TYR A 173 -0.67 13.77 -16.55
CA TYR A 173 -1.16 12.50 -17.09
C TYR A 173 -0.98 11.31 -16.13
N LEU A 174 0.11 11.29 -15.36
CA LEU A 174 0.32 10.28 -14.30
C LEU A 174 -0.83 10.31 -13.29
N LEU A 175 -1.24 11.49 -12.81
CA LEU A 175 -2.37 11.64 -11.89
C LEU A 175 -3.70 11.17 -12.49
N GLN A 176 -3.85 11.25 -13.82
CA GLN A 176 -5.00 10.72 -14.56
C GLN A 176 -4.85 9.24 -14.98
N ARG A 177 -3.77 8.57 -14.56
CA ARG A 177 -3.43 7.19 -14.94
C ARG A 177 -3.24 6.98 -16.44
N ARG A 178 -2.93 8.04 -17.18
CA ARG A 178 -2.60 8.01 -18.61
C ARG A 178 -1.10 7.77 -18.80
N TYR A 179 -0.64 6.61 -18.32
CA TYR A 179 0.79 6.28 -18.25
C TYR A 179 1.50 6.37 -19.60
N GLN A 180 0.88 5.89 -20.69
CA GLN A 180 1.50 5.91 -22.01
C GLN A 180 1.71 7.32 -22.54
N SER A 181 0.74 8.22 -22.31
CA SER A 181 0.87 9.63 -22.69
C SER A 181 1.95 10.34 -21.86
N ALA A 182 2.03 10.03 -20.57
CA ALA A 182 3.09 10.56 -19.71
C ALA A 182 4.48 10.09 -20.16
N ILE A 183 4.65 8.80 -20.45
CA ILE A 183 5.91 8.22 -20.95
C ILE A 183 6.30 8.83 -22.30
N GLY A 184 5.35 8.99 -23.22
CA GLY A 184 5.62 9.60 -24.53
C GLY A 184 6.20 11.01 -24.43
N LEU A 185 5.68 11.85 -23.52
CA LEU A 185 6.23 13.19 -23.27
C LEU A 185 7.66 13.14 -22.72
N LEU A 186 7.97 12.19 -21.84
CA LEU A 186 9.32 12.03 -21.30
C LEU A 186 10.29 11.46 -22.35
N ASP A 187 9.82 10.58 -23.23
CA ASP A 187 10.60 10.08 -24.36
C ASP A 187 10.98 11.20 -25.32
N GLU A 188 10.03 12.09 -25.67
CA GLU A 188 10.33 13.30 -26.43
C GLU A 188 11.34 14.20 -25.71
N ASN A 189 11.28 14.27 -24.39
CA ASN A 189 12.21 15.06 -23.61
C ASN A 189 13.63 14.49 -23.63
N LEU A 190 13.78 13.16 -23.66
CA LEU A 190 15.06 12.48 -23.82
C LEU A 190 15.63 12.57 -25.25
N LEU A 191 14.83 12.95 -26.25
CA LEU A 191 15.34 13.32 -27.58
C LEU A 191 16.07 14.67 -27.53
N ASP A 192 15.51 15.64 -26.80
CA ASP A 192 16.12 16.96 -26.62
C ASP A 192 17.33 16.91 -25.68
N PHE A 193 17.23 16.08 -24.62
CA PHE A 193 18.25 15.93 -23.59
C PHE A 193 18.57 14.45 -23.33
N PRO A 194 19.39 13.81 -24.18
CA PRO A 194 19.77 12.42 -23.98
C PRO A 194 20.46 12.20 -22.62
N GLY A 195 19.91 11.30 -21.80
CA GLY A 195 20.46 10.96 -20.49
C GLY A 195 20.12 11.95 -19.36
N ASP A 196 19.16 12.87 -19.55
CA ASP A 196 18.71 13.76 -18.49
C ASP A 196 18.17 12.98 -17.27
N GLN A 197 18.88 13.07 -16.15
CA GLN A 197 18.63 12.27 -14.94
C GLN A 197 17.24 12.53 -14.35
N GLU A 198 16.75 13.77 -14.40
CA GLU A 198 15.43 14.15 -13.89
C GLU A 198 14.31 13.50 -14.71
N THR A 199 14.45 13.51 -16.03
CA THR A 199 13.51 12.86 -16.96
C THR A 199 13.51 11.34 -16.83
N LEU A 200 14.69 10.73 -16.73
CA LEU A 200 14.82 9.29 -16.49
C LEU A 200 14.17 8.90 -15.15
N LEU A 201 14.41 9.66 -14.08
CA LEU A 201 13.80 9.41 -12.78
C LEU A 201 12.27 9.53 -12.83
N ALA A 202 11.74 10.57 -13.49
CA ALA A 202 10.30 10.72 -13.69
C ALA A 202 9.70 9.53 -14.46
N LYS A 203 10.41 9.05 -15.49
CA LYS A 203 9.99 7.88 -16.29
C LYS A 203 10.00 6.60 -15.47
N ALA A 204 11.05 6.35 -14.68
CA ALA A 204 11.13 5.22 -13.77
C ALA A 204 9.99 5.22 -12.74
N ASN A 205 9.69 6.40 -12.16
CA ASN A 205 8.59 6.56 -11.21
C ASN A 205 7.21 6.25 -11.83
N ILE A 206 6.98 6.59 -13.11
CA ILE A 206 5.75 6.22 -13.81
C ILE A 206 5.65 4.69 -13.94
N TYR A 207 6.74 4.00 -14.30
CA TYR A 207 6.74 2.54 -14.36
C TYR A 207 6.50 1.88 -12.99
N LEU A 208 7.09 2.42 -11.92
CA LEU A 208 6.81 1.96 -10.55
C LEU A 208 5.32 2.12 -10.18
N ASN A 209 4.69 3.25 -10.53
CA ASN A 209 3.25 3.48 -10.31
C ASN A 209 2.37 2.53 -11.13
N LYS A 210 2.80 2.17 -12.36
CA LYS A 210 2.17 1.15 -13.20
C LYS A 210 2.37 -0.27 -12.66
N LYS A 211 3.22 -0.46 -11.64
CA LYS A 211 3.68 -1.75 -11.12
C LYS A 211 4.45 -2.58 -12.16
N ASP A 212 5.23 -1.89 -12.98
CA ASP A 212 6.09 -2.46 -14.02
C ASP A 212 7.55 -2.29 -13.59
N GLY A 213 7.99 -3.12 -12.63
CA GLY A 213 9.32 -2.99 -12.05
C GLY A 213 10.43 -3.41 -13.02
N THR A 214 10.12 -4.24 -14.01
CA THR A 214 11.08 -4.62 -15.05
C THR A 214 11.46 -3.40 -15.91
N ALA A 215 10.47 -2.66 -16.42
CA ALA A 215 10.75 -1.45 -17.19
C ALA A 215 11.37 -0.33 -16.33
N ALA A 216 10.94 -0.19 -15.06
CA ALA A 216 11.56 0.77 -14.14
C ALA A 216 13.07 0.48 -13.94
N LYS A 217 13.42 -0.81 -13.77
CA LYS A 217 14.81 -1.25 -13.64
C LYS A 217 15.64 -0.88 -14.88
N GLU A 218 15.14 -1.14 -16.07
CA GLU A 218 15.83 -0.78 -17.33
C GLU A 218 16.12 0.73 -17.40
N VAL A 219 15.18 1.57 -16.96
CA VAL A 219 15.40 3.02 -16.89
C VAL A 219 16.47 3.39 -15.85
N TYR A 220 16.47 2.76 -14.68
CA TYR A 220 17.52 2.98 -13.67
C TYR A 220 18.91 2.55 -14.17
N GLU A 221 19.00 1.51 -15.01
CA GLU A 221 20.29 1.10 -15.62
C GLU A 221 20.87 2.19 -16.52
N LEU A 222 20.02 2.97 -17.20
CA LEU A 222 20.45 4.11 -18.01
C LEU A 222 20.95 5.30 -17.16
N MET A 223 20.50 5.41 -15.91
CA MET A 223 20.89 6.50 -15.01
C MET A 223 22.32 6.34 -14.47
N ALA A 224 22.82 5.10 -14.34
CA ALA A 224 24.06 4.76 -13.64
C ALA A 224 25.34 5.19 -14.39
N ILE A 225 25.59 6.50 -14.45
CA ILE A 225 26.70 7.13 -15.21
C ILE A 225 27.83 7.60 -14.28
N SER A 226 27.52 8.29 -13.18
CA SER A 226 28.49 8.67 -12.14
C SER A 226 28.34 7.80 -10.89
N LEU A 227 29.23 7.98 -9.90
CA LEU A 227 29.13 7.30 -8.60
C LEU A 227 27.77 7.60 -7.93
N ASN A 228 27.39 8.87 -7.82
CA ASN A 228 26.15 9.28 -7.17
C ASN A 228 24.91 8.82 -7.96
N ASP A 229 24.98 8.85 -9.30
CA ASP A 229 23.88 8.33 -10.12
C ASP A 229 23.75 6.81 -9.99
N SER A 230 24.88 6.10 -9.89
CA SER A 230 24.89 4.64 -9.66
C SER A 230 24.28 4.28 -8.32
N ILE A 231 24.59 5.03 -7.25
CA ILE A 231 23.96 4.87 -5.93
C ILE A 231 22.44 5.07 -6.04
N GLN A 232 21.99 6.16 -6.69
CA GLN A 232 20.57 6.44 -6.88
C GLN A 232 19.88 5.35 -7.72
N ALA A 233 20.53 4.90 -8.80
CA ALA A 233 20.05 3.84 -9.68
C ALA A 233 19.87 2.53 -8.91
N PHE A 234 20.85 2.09 -8.13
CA PHE A 234 20.72 0.87 -7.33
C PHE A 234 19.63 0.97 -6.26
N ASN A 235 19.45 2.14 -5.64
CA ASN A 235 18.32 2.38 -4.74
C ASN A 235 16.97 2.25 -5.45
N GLY A 236 16.89 2.75 -6.68
CA GLY A 236 15.72 2.62 -7.55
C GLY A 236 15.45 1.18 -7.99
N MET A 237 16.50 0.45 -8.40
CA MET A 237 16.41 -0.97 -8.78
C MET A 237 15.97 -1.85 -7.60
N ALA A 238 16.41 -1.54 -6.39
CA ALA A 238 15.94 -2.22 -5.17
C ALA A 238 14.42 -2.07 -5.01
N LEU A 239 13.88 -0.86 -5.18
CA LEU A 239 12.44 -0.61 -5.14
C LEU A 239 11.71 -1.32 -6.30
N ALA A 240 12.26 -1.27 -7.51
CA ALA A 240 11.69 -1.93 -8.68
C ALA A 240 11.57 -3.45 -8.49
N ALA A 241 12.61 -4.07 -7.92
CA ALA A 241 12.60 -5.50 -7.58
C ALA A 241 11.57 -5.82 -6.49
N HIS A 242 11.38 -4.95 -5.49
CA HIS A 242 10.35 -5.11 -4.47
C HIS A 242 8.93 -5.05 -5.06
N VAL A 243 8.67 -4.12 -5.99
CA VAL A 243 7.38 -4.02 -6.69
C VAL A 243 7.03 -5.32 -7.44
N GLU A 244 8.04 -6.01 -7.98
CA GLU A 244 7.92 -7.32 -8.64
C GLU A 244 7.85 -8.51 -7.65
N GLY A 245 7.92 -8.26 -6.34
CA GLY A 245 7.97 -9.29 -5.31
C GLY A 245 9.29 -10.08 -5.24
N LYS A 246 10.36 -9.57 -5.87
CA LYS A 246 11.69 -10.20 -5.93
C LYS A 246 12.58 -9.73 -4.78
N GLU A 247 12.17 -10.03 -3.54
CA GLU A 247 12.78 -9.44 -2.33
C GLU A 247 14.28 -9.70 -2.17
N GLN A 248 14.76 -10.89 -2.55
CA GLN A 248 16.19 -11.21 -2.50
C GLN A 248 17.01 -10.34 -3.47
N GLN A 249 16.46 -10.05 -4.67
CA GLN A 249 17.10 -9.14 -5.62
C GLN A 249 17.04 -7.70 -5.12
N ALA A 250 15.92 -7.29 -4.53
CA ALA A 250 15.78 -5.97 -3.92
C ALA A 250 16.86 -5.72 -2.86
N LEU A 251 17.12 -6.72 -2.02
CA LEU A 251 18.21 -6.65 -1.05
C LEU A 251 19.59 -6.61 -1.69
N GLY A 252 19.83 -7.42 -2.72
CA GLY A 252 21.10 -7.39 -3.45
C GLY A 252 21.44 -5.99 -4.00
N TYR A 253 20.48 -5.32 -4.66
CA TYR A 253 20.70 -3.96 -5.15
C TYR A 253 20.88 -2.94 -4.03
N ALA A 254 20.11 -3.05 -2.94
CA ALA A 254 20.28 -2.16 -1.79
C ALA A 254 21.64 -2.35 -1.10
N GLU A 255 22.15 -3.59 -1.03
CA GLU A 255 23.50 -3.88 -0.51
C GLU A 255 24.58 -3.29 -1.42
N LEU A 256 24.42 -3.35 -2.74
CA LEU A 256 25.33 -2.69 -3.69
C LEU A 256 25.38 -1.17 -3.46
N ALA A 257 24.23 -0.51 -3.39
CA ALA A 257 24.16 0.93 -3.09
C ALA A 257 24.82 1.24 -1.74
N TYR A 258 24.49 0.46 -0.70
CA TYR A 258 24.97 0.68 0.67
C TYR A 258 26.49 0.53 0.80
N ASN A 259 27.13 -0.32 0.02
CA ASN A 259 28.59 -0.43 0.02
C ASN A 259 29.26 0.80 -0.62
N LEU A 260 28.66 1.36 -1.66
CA LEU A 260 29.18 2.52 -2.39
C LEU A 260 29.07 3.83 -1.61
N ILE A 261 28.22 3.93 -0.58
CA ILE A 261 28.09 5.19 0.18
C ILE A 261 29.34 5.57 0.96
N SER A 262 30.28 4.63 1.16
CA SER A 262 31.58 4.91 1.76
C SER A 262 32.53 5.68 0.82
N GLU A 263 32.19 5.77 -0.46
CA GLU A 263 32.98 6.42 -1.51
C GLU A 263 32.43 7.81 -1.90
N THR A 264 31.32 8.26 -1.30
CA THR A 264 30.69 9.57 -1.59
C THR A 264 30.62 10.44 -0.35
N GLU A 265 30.68 11.76 -0.56
CA GLU A 265 30.44 12.78 0.48
C GLU A 265 29.02 13.38 0.38
N ASP A 266 28.21 12.94 -0.59
CA ASP A 266 26.85 13.42 -0.78
C ASP A 266 25.92 12.90 0.33
N SER A 267 25.64 13.76 1.30
CA SER A 267 24.82 13.46 2.48
C SER A 267 23.40 13.01 2.13
N LEU A 268 22.82 13.52 1.03
CA LEU A 268 21.50 13.11 0.56
C LEU A 268 21.55 11.67 0.06
N ARG A 269 22.55 11.31 -0.75
CA ARG A 269 22.70 9.94 -1.27
C ARG A 269 22.98 8.93 -0.17
N ILE A 270 23.79 9.32 0.82
CA ILE A 270 24.04 8.48 2.01
C ILE A 270 22.73 8.20 2.75
N LEU A 271 21.92 9.23 3.02
CA LEU A 271 20.67 9.09 3.75
C LEU A 271 19.63 8.25 2.99
N GLU A 272 19.40 8.54 1.70
CA GLU A 272 18.47 7.79 0.85
C GLU A 272 18.84 6.30 0.73
N THR A 273 20.15 6.01 0.71
CA THR A 273 20.64 4.63 0.62
C THR A 273 20.47 3.90 1.94
N LYS A 274 20.78 4.54 3.09
CA LYS A 274 20.49 3.97 4.41
C LYS A 274 18.99 3.67 4.54
N GLU A 275 18.12 4.57 4.09
CA GLU A 275 16.67 4.38 4.04
C GLU A 275 16.28 3.15 3.22
N ARG A 276 16.72 3.08 1.95
CA ARG A 276 16.40 1.96 1.07
C ARG A 276 16.92 0.64 1.62
N TYR A 277 18.11 0.64 2.22
CA TYR A 277 18.69 -0.57 2.80
C TYR A 277 17.88 -1.06 4.01
N VAL A 278 17.43 -0.17 4.90
CA VAL A 278 16.51 -0.53 5.99
C VAL A 278 15.21 -1.16 5.45
N GLN A 279 14.63 -0.57 4.41
CA GLN A 279 13.43 -1.11 3.77
C GLN A 279 13.69 -2.51 3.20
N ALA A 280 14.77 -2.71 2.46
CA ALA A 280 15.13 -4.00 1.88
C ALA A 280 15.42 -5.08 2.94
N LEU A 281 16.10 -4.72 4.04
CA LEU A 281 16.26 -5.59 5.21
C LEU A 281 14.91 -5.99 5.80
N THR A 282 13.98 -5.05 5.90
CA THR A 282 12.62 -5.27 6.44
C THR A 282 11.80 -6.18 5.53
N TRP A 283 11.82 -5.97 4.21
CA TRP A 283 11.14 -6.81 3.23
C TRP A 283 11.63 -8.28 3.27
N ASN A 284 12.92 -8.46 3.51
CA ASN A 284 13.58 -9.76 3.63
C ASN A 284 13.51 -10.39 5.04
N GLY A 285 12.84 -9.75 5.99
CA GLY A 285 12.70 -10.26 7.35
C GLY A 285 13.97 -10.18 8.20
N LYS A 286 15.00 -9.45 7.76
CA LYS A 286 16.24 -9.18 8.52
C LYS A 286 16.03 -8.08 9.57
N TYR A 287 14.97 -8.20 10.38
CA TYR A 287 14.48 -7.14 11.27
C TYR A 287 15.52 -6.63 12.28
N ARG A 288 16.32 -7.50 12.88
CA ARG A 288 17.38 -7.09 13.83
C ARG A 288 18.44 -6.19 13.19
N GLN A 289 18.77 -6.43 11.92
CA GLN A 289 19.73 -5.60 11.19
C GLN A 289 19.10 -4.25 10.87
N ALA A 290 17.84 -4.24 10.45
CA ALA A 290 17.06 -3.03 10.21
C ALA A 290 16.93 -2.17 11.48
N GLU A 291 16.59 -2.77 12.62
CA GLU A 291 16.50 -2.09 13.93
C GLU A 291 17.84 -1.46 14.34
N LYS A 292 18.94 -2.19 14.18
CA LYS A 292 20.27 -1.68 14.51
C LYS A 292 20.63 -0.46 13.65
N LEU A 293 20.40 -0.53 12.35
CA LEU A 293 20.66 0.58 11.44
C LEU A 293 19.74 1.77 11.71
N LEU A 294 18.46 1.53 12.01
CA LEU A 294 17.53 2.59 12.40
C LEU A 294 17.94 3.31 13.67
N LEU A 295 18.42 2.59 14.68
CA LEU A 295 18.95 3.19 15.90
C LEU A 295 20.18 4.06 15.60
N GLN A 296 21.06 3.62 14.69
CA GLN A 296 22.21 4.41 14.25
C GLN A 296 21.76 5.69 13.53
N MET A 297 20.82 5.59 12.59
CA MET A 297 20.26 6.73 11.87
C MET A 297 19.56 7.72 12.83
N GLU A 298 18.76 7.24 13.78
CA GLU A 298 18.07 8.12 14.75
C GLU A 298 19.05 8.85 15.67
N ASN A 299 20.18 8.23 16.03
CA ASN A 299 21.24 8.90 16.79
C ASN A 299 21.99 9.95 15.96
N GLU A 300 22.12 9.75 14.65
CA GLU A 300 22.87 10.62 13.74
C GLU A 300 22.03 11.83 13.28
N TYR A 301 20.77 11.60 12.90
CA TYR A 301 19.89 12.61 12.28
C TYR A 301 18.73 13.04 13.19
N GLY A 302 18.48 12.35 14.31
CA GLY A 302 17.33 12.59 15.17
C GLY A 302 16.03 11.95 14.67
N PRO A 303 14.87 12.29 15.26
CA PRO A 303 13.58 11.69 14.95
C PRO A 303 12.93 12.32 13.70
N GLU A 304 13.64 12.33 12.57
CA GLU A 304 13.10 12.85 11.31
C GLU A 304 11.92 12.01 10.79
N VAL A 305 11.04 12.63 10.01
CA VAL A 305 9.85 11.97 9.42
C VAL A 305 10.21 10.68 8.68
N ARG A 306 11.31 10.68 7.91
CA ARG A 306 11.78 9.49 7.17
C ARG A 306 12.13 8.33 8.10
N ILE A 307 12.85 8.60 9.20
CA ILE A 307 13.25 7.58 10.18
C ILE A 307 12.02 7.06 10.94
N LEU A 308 11.11 7.95 11.32
CA LEU A 308 9.84 7.57 11.94
C LEU A 308 9.01 6.68 10.99
N ALA A 309 8.98 6.98 9.69
CA ALA A 309 8.25 6.18 8.70
C ALA A 309 8.85 4.78 8.53
N LEU A 310 10.18 4.65 8.58
CA LEU A 310 10.86 3.36 8.59
C LEU A 310 10.56 2.55 9.86
N LYS A 311 10.58 3.19 11.04
CA LYS A 311 10.21 2.55 12.32
C LYS A 311 8.76 2.11 12.31
N ALA A 312 7.85 2.95 11.81
CA ALA A 312 6.45 2.62 11.65
C ALA A 312 6.26 1.41 10.72
N SER A 313 6.94 1.42 9.57
CA SER A 313 6.94 0.31 8.61
C SER A 313 7.48 -0.98 9.22
N LEU A 314 8.59 -0.91 9.96
CA LEU A 314 9.15 -2.05 10.67
C LEU A 314 8.12 -2.68 11.63
N GLY A 315 7.42 -1.86 12.44
CA GLY A 315 6.34 -2.34 13.31
C GLY A 315 5.22 -3.06 12.54
N MET A 316 4.87 -2.57 11.35
CA MET A 316 3.87 -3.21 10.48
C MET A 316 4.33 -4.60 10.03
N TYR A 317 5.62 -4.74 9.68
CA TYR A 317 6.20 -6.01 9.26
C TYR A 317 6.43 -6.97 10.42
N THR A 318 6.78 -6.49 11.62
CA THR A 318 6.97 -7.32 12.82
C THR A 318 5.65 -7.66 13.50
N GLY A 319 4.54 -7.00 13.15
CA GLY A 319 3.23 -7.21 13.75
C GLY A 319 2.99 -6.41 15.02
N ASP A 320 3.92 -5.52 15.38
CA ASP A 320 3.75 -4.54 16.45
C ASP A 320 3.02 -3.30 15.92
N PHE A 321 1.73 -3.48 15.65
CA PHE A 321 0.92 -2.41 15.06
C PHE A 321 0.69 -1.24 16.02
N GLN A 322 0.78 -1.47 17.33
CA GLN A 322 0.68 -0.40 18.33
C GLN A 322 1.89 0.53 18.21
N TYR A 323 3.09 -0.03 18.13
CA TYR A 323 4.31 0.73 17.88
C TYR A 323 4.24 1.53 16.58
N SER A 324 3.70 0.93 15.50
CA SER A 324 3.49 1.65 14.23
C SER A 324 2.55 2.84 14.38
N VAL A 325 1.42 2.68 15.07
CA VAL A 325 0.48 3.79 15.34
C VAL A 325 1.18 4.92 16.07
N GLU A 326 2.01 4.62 17.07
CA GLU A 326 2.76 5.63 17.81
C GLU A 326 3.76 6.39 16.94
N GLN A 327 4.48 5.71 16.04
CA GLN A 327 5.41 6.39 15.13
C GLN A 327 4.67 7.25 14.10
N TYR A 328 3.55 6.76 13.54
CA TYR A 328 2.75 7.57 12.61
C TYR A 328 2.12 8.79 13.28
N ARG A 329 1.74 8.71 14.56
CA ARG A 329 1.27 9.89 15.31
C ARG A 329 2.35 10.96 15.41
N LYS A 330 3.59 10.58 15.71
CA LYS A 330 4.74 11.52 15.73
C LYS A 330 4.96 12.16 14.35
N ILE A 331 4.84 11.39 13.27
CA ILE A 331 4.90 11.96 11.91
C ILE A 331 3.82 13.02 11.72
N LEU A 332 2.57 12.73 12.12
CA LEU A 332 1.44 13.64 11.97
C LEU A 332 1.50 14.86 12.91
N GLU A 333 2.26 14.79 14.00
CA GLU A 333 2.57 15.94 14.86
C GLU A 333 3.58 16.88 14.19
N ILE A 334 4.55 16.34 13.45
CA ILE A 334 5.55 17.11 12.69
C ILE A 334 4.96 17.67 11.39
N ASP A 335 4.28 16.82 10.62
CA ASP A 335 3.62 17.15 9.37
C ASP A 335 2.23 16.52 9.32
N SER A 336 1.23 17.34 9.63
CA SER A 336 -0.18 16.92 9.64
C SER A 336 -0.74 16.49 8.28
N THR A 337 -0.06 16.87 7.19
CA THR A 337 -0.44 16.57 5.81
C THR A 337 0.26 15.34 5.26
N SER A 338 1.27 14.80 5.95
CA SER A 338 2.08 13.67 5.50
C SER A 338 1.24 12.50 4.96
N PHE A 339 1.54 12.08 3.73
CA PHE A 339 0.90 10.93 3.09
C PHE A 339 1.15 9.64 3.90
N ASP A 340 2.43 9.36 4.21
CA ASP A 340 2.82 8.18 4.99
C ASP A 340 2.23 8.23 6.40
N GLY A 341 2.13 9.42 7.01
CA GLY A 341 1.45 9.60 8.28
C GLY A 341 -0.03 9.22 8.21
N ASN A 342 -0.78 9.75 7.24
CA ASN A 342 -2.22 9.56 7.14
C ASN A 342 -2.62 8.16 6.63
N LEU A 343 -2.06 7.69 5.51
CA LEU A 343 -2.41 6.36 4.98
C LEU A 343 -1.73 5.24 5.78
N GLY A 344 -0.51 5.47 6.27
CA GLY A 344 0.20 4.50 7.11
C GLY A 344 -0.54 4.21 8.41
N ILE A 345 -1.01 5.25 9.12
CA ILE A 345 -1.78 5.05 10.36
C ILE A 345 -3.13 4.36 10.10
N ALA A 346 -3.76 4.62 8.94
CA ALA A 346 -4.97 3.92 8.54
C ALA A 346 -4.73 2.40 8.43
N ASN A 347 -3.63 2.00 7.77
CA ASN A 347 -3.22 0.60 7.69
C ASN A 347 -2.91 -0.01 9.06
N ALA A 348 -2.26 0.75 9.96
CA ALA A 348 -1.94 0.27 11.30
C ALA A 348 -3.20 0.07 12.16
N TYR A 349 -4.15 1.01 12.14
CA TYR A 349 -5.45 0.85 12.82
C TYR A 349 -6.23 -0.34 12.26
N PHE A 350 -6.21 -0.53 10.94
CA PHE A 350 -6.85 -1.67 10.31
C PHE A 350 -6.27 -3.00 10.77
N ALA A 351 -4.94 -3.11 10.84
CA ALA A 351 -4.24 -4.31 11.31
C ALA A 351 -4.53 -4.61 12.80
N ARG A 352 -4.81 -3.57 13.61
CA ARG A 352 -5.27 -3.69 15.00
C ARG A 352 -6.75 -4.06 15.15
N GLY A 353 -7.52 -4.03 14.05
CA GLY A 353 -8.96 -4.27 14.08
C GLY A 353 -9.80 -3.05 14.48
N GLU A 354 -9.21 -1.85 14.46
CA GLU A 354 -9.87 -0.58 14.78
C GLU A 354 -10.42 0.07 13.50
N ALA A 355 -11.41 -0.57 12.89
CA ALA A 355 -11.89 -0.21 11.56
C ALA A 355 -12.46 1.23 11.45
N GLY A 356 -13.10 1.74 12.52
CA GLY A 356 -13.56 3.14 12.54
C GLY A 356 -12.40 4.14 12.46
N MET A 357 -11.36 3.93 13.28
CA MET A 357 -10.14 4.75 13.25
C MET A 357 -9.42 4.65 11.89
N ALA A 358 -9.37 3.44 11.33
CA ALA A 358 -8.81 3.19 10.02
C ALA A 358 -9.55 3.96 8.90
N LYS A 359 -10.89 3.95 8.93
CA LYS A 359 -11.72 4.69 7.98
C LYS A 359 -11.45 6.20 8.06
N MET A 360 -11.47 6.76 9.28
CA MET A 360 -11.24 8.19 9.49
C MET A 360 -9.87 8.64 8.98
N ALA A 361 -8.81 7.86 9.22
CA ALA A 361 -7.47 8.18 8.74
C ALA A 361 -7.35 8.09 7.20
N ALA A 362 -7.99 7.10 6.58
CA ALA A 362 -8.03 6.99 5.12
C ALA A 362 -8.83 8.13 4.47
N ASP A 363 -9.97 8.52 5.06
CA ASP A 363 -10.73 9.69 4.59
C ASP A 363 -9.93 10.98 4.73
N ARG A 364 -9.21 11.17 5.84
CA ARG A 364 -8.31 12.30 6.04
C ARG A 364 -7.20 12.33 5.00
N THR A 365 -6.68 11.17 4.58
CA THR A 365 -5.71 11.09 3.48
C THR A 365 -6.28 11.72 2.21
N LEU A 366 -7.53 11.43 1.86
CA LEU A 366 -8.18 11.96 0.66
C LEU A 366 -8.51 13.45 0.72
N ILE A 367 -8.55 14.07 1.91
CA ILE A 367 -8.67 15.52 2.07
C ILE A 367 -7.39 16.22 1.56
N PHE A 368 -6.22 15.66 1.85
CA PHE A 368 -4.93 16.23 1.42
C PHE A 368 -4.50 15.74 0.04
N TYR A 369 -4.87 14.52 -0.34
CA TYR A 369 -4.47 13.86 -1.57
C TYR A 369 -5.71 13.37 -2.33
N GLU A 370 -6.31 14.27 -3.09
CA GLU A 370 -7.53 13.98 -3.85
C GLU A 370 -7.29 12.84 -4.87
N ASN A 371 -8.25 11.92 -4.99
CA ASN A 371 -8.21 10.77 -5.91
C ASN A 371 -6.98 9.83 -5.72
N GLN A 372 -6.38 9.83 -4.52
CA GLN A 372 -5.23 8.96 -4.25
C GLN A 372 -5.64 7.49 -4.26
N GLN A 373 -5.00 6.72 -5.14
CA GLN A 373 -5.42 5.36 -5.50
C GLN A 373 -5.37 4.37 -4.33
N ASP A 374 -4.32 4.40 -3.53
CA ASP A 374 -4.11 3.43 -2.44
C ASP A 374 -5.11 3.65 -1.32
N ALA A 375 -5.44 4.91 -1.00
CA ALA A 375 -6.47 5.27 -0.05
C ALA A 375 -7.86 4.80 -0.53
N GLU A 376 -8.22 5.04 -1.80
CA GLU A 376 -9.48 4.53 -2.36
C GLU A 376 -9.56 3.00 -2.35
N GLN A 377 -8.47 2.31 -2.72
CA GLN A 377 -8.41 0.85 -2.71
C GLN A 377 -8.50 0.31 -1.28
N PHE A 378 -7.83 0.97 -0.34
CA PHE A 378 -7.93 0.66 1.09
C PHE A 378 -9.37 0.79 1.59
N LEU A 379 -10.05 1.89 1.27
CA LEU A 379 -11.46 2.10 1.63
C LEU A 379 -12.37 1.02 1.06
N LYS A 380 -12.22 0.68 -0.23
CA LYS A 380 -12.99 -0.42 -0.86
C LYS A 380 -12.73 -1.75 -0.17
N LYS A 381 -11.48 -2.06 0.18
CA LYS A 381 -11.11 -3.27 0.91
C LYS A 381 -11.74 -3.30 2.30
N LEU A 382 -11.69 -2.18 3.02
CA LEU A 382 -12.29 -2.02 4.34
C LEU A 382 -13.81 -2.23 4.29
N GLU A 383 -14.49 -1.56 3.36
CA GLU A 383 -15.94 -1.70 3.14
C GLU A 383 -16.33 -3.14 2.77
N LYS A 384 -15.56 -3.79 1.89
CA LYS A 384 -15.78 -5.18 1.48
C LYS A 384 -15.72 -6.16 2.66
N GLN A 385 -14.87 -5.92 3.66
CA GLN A 385 -14.75 -6.78 4.85
C GLN A 385 -15.98 -6.72 5.78
N TYR A 386 -16.66 -5.57 5.79
CA TYR A 386 -17.81 -5.29 6.65
C TYR A 386 -19.16 -5.35 5.90
N ALA A 387 -19.15 -5.66 4.60
CA ALA A 387 -20.36 -5.97 3.85
C ALA A 387 -20.96 -7.33 4.29
N PRO A 388 -22.27 -7.40 4.60
CA PRO A 388 -22.98 -8.65 4.83
C PRO A 388 -22.78 -9.66 3.69
N PHE A 389 -22.64 -10.93 4.07
CA PHE A 389 -22.56 -12.01 3.08
C PHE A 389 -23.35 -13.24 3.50
N LEU A 390 -23.89 -13.92 2.50
CA LEU A 390 -24.46 -15.25 2.57
C LEU A 390 -23.41 -16.27 2.15
N GLN A 391 -23.32 -17.38 2.84
CA GLN A 391 -22.48 -18.51 2.49
C GLN A 391 -23.34 -19.77 2.42
N GLN A 392 -23.22 -20.54 1.35
CA GLN A 392 -23.82 -21.86 1.19
C GLN A 392 -22.70 -22.89 1.07
N ASN A 393 -22.77 -23.94 1.89
CA ASN A 393 -21.97 -25.14 1.72
C ASN A 393 -22.91 -26.31 1.44
N ILE A 394 -22.55 -27.14 0.47
CA ILE A 394 -23.25 -28.40 0.19
C ILE A 394 -22.16 -29.46 0.03
N SER A 395 -22.29 -30.56 0.76
CA SER A 395 -21.29 -31.64 0.74
C SER A 395 -21.95 -33.01 0.74
N TYR A 396 -21.23 -33.96 0.13
CA TYR A 396 -21.52 -35.38 0.18
C TYR A 396 -20.34 -36.09 0.81
N THR A 397 -20.61 -36.99 1.75
CA THR A 397 -19.60 -37.72 2.50
C THR A 397 -19.85 -39.21 2.47
N ILE A 398 -18.77 -39.98 2.34
CA ILE A 398 -18.77 -41.44 2.45
C ILE A 398 -17.60 -41.90 3.32
N ASP A 399 -17.80 -42.97 4.07
CA ASP A 399 -16.74 -43.66 4.79
C ASP A 399 -16.69 -45.16 4.46
N ASN A 400 -15.69 -45.85 4.99
CA ASN A 400 -15.52 -47.30 4.83
C ASN A 400 -16.38 -48.14 5.78
N GLY A 401 -17.21 -47.52 6.62
CA GLY A 401 -18.22 -48.17 7.45
C GLY A 401 -19.60 -48.12 6.79
N ASP A 402 -19.65 -47.92 5.47
CA ASP A 402 -20.86 -47.79 4.65
C ASP A 402 -21.80 -46.65 5.10
N ASN A 403 -21.27 -45.63 5.80
CA ASN A 403 -22.03 -44.43 6.10
C ASN A 403 -21.96 -43.44 4.94
N GLU A 404 -23.12 -42.94 4.55
CA GLU A 404 -23.26 -41.85 3.58
C GLU A 404 -23.96 -40.67 4.25
N ALA A 405 -23.61 -39.45 3.85
CA ALA A 405 -24.38 -38.27 4.26
C ALA A 405 -24.38 -37.16 3.20
N ILE A 406 -25.49 -36.44 3.14
CA ILE A 406 -25.64 -35.16 2.45
C ILE A 406 -25.79 -34.09 3.52
N ALA A 407 -24.99 -33.04 3.44
CA ALA A 407 -25.08 -31.92 4.36
C ALA A 407 -25.22 -30.60 3.59
N MET A 408 -26.06 -29.72 4.11
CA MET A 408 -26.21 -28.35 3.63
C MET A 408 -26.05 -27.40 4.80
N ALA A 409 -25.25 -26.34 4.64
CA ALA A 409 -25.10 -25.29 5.64
C ALA A 409 -25.22 -23.92 4.98
N THR A 410 -26.26 -23.19 5.36
CA THR A 410 -26.50 -21.80 4.96
C THR A 410 -26.13 -20.88 6.13
N GLY A 411 -25.21 -19.96 5.92
CA GLY A 411 -24.79 -18.99 6.93
C GLY A 411 -24.95 -17.56 6.44
N LEU A 412 -25.53 -16.70 7.27
CA LEU A 412 -25.59 -15.26 7.08
C LEU A 412 -24.69 -14.57 8.10
N ARG A 413 -23.74 -13.77 7.62
CA ARG A 413 -22.95 -12.86 8.45
C ARG A 413 -23.41 -11.43 8.20
N PHE A 414 -23.80 -10.74 9.26
CA PHE A 414 -24.41 -9.42 9.20
C PHE A 414 -23.72 -8.45 10.19
N PRO A 415 -22.65 -7.76 9.75
CA PRO A 415 -22.03 -6.70 10.55
C PRO A 415 -22.98 -5.52 10.75
N VAL A 416 -23.22 -5.13 12.00
CA VAL A 416 -24.12 -4.02 12.38
C VAL A 416 -23.31 -2.77 12.74
N SER A 417 -22.07 -2.94 13.19
CA SER A 417 -21.10 -1.86 13.36
C SER A 417 -19.67 -2.38 13.10
N SER A 418 -18.67 -1.52 13.26
CA SER A 418 -17.25 -1.89 13.18
C SER A 418 -16.82 -2.89 14.26
N ASN A 419 -17.59 -2.99 15.35
CA ASN A 419 -17.33 -3.83 16.52
C ASN A 419 -18.40 -4.91 16.78
N LEU A 420 -19.60 -4.78 16.23
CA LEU A 420 -20.72 -5.70 16.46
C LEU A 420 -21.12 -6.42 15.17
N GLU A 421 -21.25 -7.74 15.27
CA GLU A 421 -21.72 -8.61 14.21
C GLU A 421 -22.78 -9.57 14.72
N ILE A 422 -23.83 -9.74 13.93
CA ILE A 422 -24.88 -10.73 14.15
C ILE A 422 -24.75 -11.78 13.05
N SER A 423 -25.00 -13.04 13.40
CA SER A 423 -25.00 -14.15 12.45
C SER A 423 -26.22 -15.03 12.64
N GLY A 424 -26.71 -15.59 11.53
CA GLY A 424 -27.69 -16.68 11.54
C GLY A 424 -27.16 -17.85 10.72
N ALA A 425 -27.44 -19.08 11.13
CA ALA A 425 -27.10 -20.25 10.33
C ALA A 425 -28.21 -21.29 10.37
N TYR A 426 -28.41 -21.97 9.24
CA TYR A 426 -29.24 -23.15 9.11
C TYR A 426 -28.37 -24.30 8.60
N ARG A 427 -28.43 -25.45 9.28
CA ARG A 427 -27.76 -26.68 8.83
C ARG A 427 -28.77 -27.79 8.69
N TYR A 428 -28.70 -28.50 7.56
CA TYR A 428 -29.42 -29.73 7.30
C TYR A 428 -28.42 -30.84 7.11
N ARG A 429 -28.69 -32.00 7.70
CA ARG A 429 -27.94 -33.23 7.45
C ARG A 429 -28.91 -34.37 7.26
N GLU A 430 -28.61 -35.21 6.29
CA GLU A 430 -29.24 -36.50 6.07
C GLU A 430 -28.15 -37.54 6.02
N THR A 431 -28.27 -38.59 6.82
CA THR A 431 -27.27 -39.63 6.89
C THR A 431 -27.94 -41.00 6.95
N LYS A 432 -27.31 -41.96 6.29
CA LYS A 432 -27.76 -43.34 6.21
C LYS A 432 -26.56 -44.28 6.31
N ASN A 433 -26.80 -45.50 6.75
CA ASN A 433 -25.83 -46.59 6.67
C ASN A 433 -26.35 -47.68 5.73
N ALA A 434 -25.58 -47.98 4.69
CA ALA A 434 -26.03 -48.89 3.63
C ALA A 434 -26.10 -50.36 4.07
N THR A 435 -25.37 -50.75 5.13
CA THR A 435 -25.33 -52.13 5.63
C THR A 435 -26.51 -52.45 6.55
N ASN A 436 -26.80 -51.58 7.51
CA ASN A 436 -27.82 -51.83 8.54
C ASN A 436 -29.16 -51.11 8.28
N GLY A 437 -29.21 -50.24 7.26
CA GLY A 437 -30.43 -49.53 6.85
C GLY A 437 -30.88 -48.42 7.82
N LEU A 438 -30.05 -48.03 8.78
CA LEU A 438 -30.34 -46.91 9.68
C LEU A 438 -30.28 -45.59 8.91
N GLU A 439 -31.29 -44.74 9.13
CA GLU A 439 -31.40 -43.42 8.53
C GLU A 439 -31.79 -42.38 9.58
N ALA A 440 -31.18 -41.20 9.49
CA ALA A 440 -31.50 -40.06 10.34
C ALA A 440 -31.31 -38.73 9.60
N THR A 441 -32.12 -37.75 9.99
CA THR A 441 -32.03 -36.36 9.50
C THR A 441 -31.89 -35.42 10.68
N SER A 442 -31.17 -34.31 10.50
CA SER A 442 -31.08 -33.23 11.47
C SER A 442 -31.27 -31.87 10.81
N ASN A 443 -31.96 -30.98 11.54
CA ASN A 443 -32.20 -29.60 11.19
C ASN A 443 -31.73 -28.72 12.34
N GLN A 444 -30.72 -27.89 12.12
CA GLN A 444 -30.18 -26.99 13.12
C GLN A 444 -30.38 -25.54 12.70
N PHE A 445 -30.83 -24.71 13.64
CA PHE A 445 -30.85 -23.27 13.50
C PHE A 445 -30.03 -22.61 14.61
N ASP A 446 -29.10 -21.72 14.22
CA ASP A 446 -28.25 -20.97 15.13
C ASP A 446 -28.46 -19.47 14.97
N LEU A 447 -28.42 -18.75 16.10
CA LEU A 447 -28.23 -17.30 16.15
C LEU A 447 -26.96 -16.99 16.92
N GLY A 448 -26.17 -16.05 16.41
CA GLY A 448 -24.89 -15.67 16.98
C GLY A 448 -24.70 -14.17 17.06
N ILE A 449 -23.92 -13.77 18.05
CA ILE A 449 -23.41 -12.42 18.24
C ILE A 449 -21.90 -12.50 18.45
N MET A 450 -21.16 -11.62 17.78
CA MET A 450 -19.75 -11.39 18.02
C MET A 450 -19.54 -9.91 18.32
N TYR A 451 -18.85 -9.61 19.42
CA TYR A 451 -18.54 -8.25 19.82
C TYR A 451 -17.05 -8.07 20.08
N ARG A 452 -16.45 -7.05 19.48
CA ARG A 452 -15.07 -6.63 19.72
C ARG A 452 -15.06 -5.58 20.83
N LEU A 453 -14.64 -5.98 22.03
CA LEU A 453 -14.50 -5.09 23.19
C LEU A 453 -13.27 -4.19 23.08
N SER A 454 -12.18 -4.72 22.51
CA SER A 454 -10.94 -3.99 22.29
C SER A 454 -10.17 -4.58 21.11
N PRO A 455 -9.09 -3.94 20.64
CA PRO A 455 -8.22 -4.49 19.59
C PRO A 455 -7.67 -5.90 19.89
N VAL A 456 -7.60 -6.25 21.17
CA VAL A 456 -7.02 -7.52 21.65
C VAL A 456 -8.07 -8.48 22.22
N LEU A 457 -9.34 -8.11 22.32
CA LEU A 457 -10.40 -8.94 22.91
C LEU A 457 -11.67 -8.95 22.06
N ARG A 458 -12.08 -10.15 21.64
CA ARG A 458 -13.37 -10.41 21.00
C ARG A 458 -14.12 -11.48 21.76
N LEU A 459 -15.42 -11.26 21.95
CA LEU A 459 -16.34 -12.22 22.55
C LEU A 459 -17.29 -12.73 21.48
N LYS A 460 -17.64 -14.02 21.58
CA LYS A 460 -18.60 -14.69 20.71
C LYS A 460 -19.59 -15.47 21.56
N ALA A 461 -20.86 -15.37 21.21
CA ALA A 461 -21.93 -16.18 21.77
C ALA A 461 -22.80 -16.69 20.62
N VAL A 462 -23.09 -17.99 20.61
CA VAL A 462 -23.98 -18.64 19.64
C VAL A 462 -24.92 -19.55 20.41
N GLY A 463 -26.21 -19.48 20.11
CA GLY A 463 -27.21 -20.41 20.63
C GLY A 463 -28.02 -20.98 19.48
N GLY A 464 -28.34 -22.27 19.57
CA GLY A 464 -29.09 -22.96 18.53
C GLY A 464 -29.92 -24.12 19.04
N LEU A 465 -30.84 -24.54 18.18
CA LEU A 465 -31.72 -25.68 18.39
C LEU A 465 -31.51 -26.67 17.25
N VAL A 466 -31.29 -27.94 17.59
CA VAL A 466 -31.21 -29.06 16.65
C VAL A 466 -32.47 -29.89 16.80
N ASN A 467 -33.19 -30.13 15.72
CA ASN A 467 -34.27 -31.10 15.63
C ASN A 467 -33.78 -32.28 14.80
N ALA A 468 -33.72 -33.46 15.40
CA ALA A 468 -33.29 -34.68 14.73
C ALA A 468 -34.44 -35.68 14.66
N ASN A 469 -34.59 -36.31 13.50
CA ASN A 469 -35.61 -37.33 13.24
C ASN A 469 -34.95 -38.59 12.70
N SER A 470 -35.40 -39.73 13.19
CA SER A 470 -34.95 -41.05 12.76
C SER A 470 -36.13 -42.02 12.78
N VAL A 471 -35.93 -43.24 12.29
CA VAL A 471 -36.98 -44.28 12.28
C VAL A 471 -37.51 -44.57 13.69
N THR A 472 -36.64 -44.49 14.71
CA THR A 472 -36.95 -44.92 16.07
C THR A 472 -37.19 -43.77 17.04
N ASN A 473 -36.79 -42.54 16.70
CA ASN A 473 -36.75 -41.44 17.65
C ASN A 473 -36.77 -40.05 16.99
N ASN A 474 -37.54 -39.13 17.57
CA ASN A 474 -37.58 -37.72 17.17
C ASN A 474 -37.36 -36.85 18.41
N TYR A 475 -36.42 -35.92 18.34
CA TYR A 475 -36.06 -35.09 19.50
C TYR A 475 -35.53 -33.72 19.10
N SER A 476 -35.51 -32.83 20.09
CA SER A 476 -34.89 -31.51 20.01
C SER A 476 -33.78 -31.37 21.04
N ASN A 477 -32.67 -30.75 20.67
CA ASN A 477 -31.54 -30.52 21.57
C ASN A 477 -31.02 -29.08 21.47
N LEU A 478 -30.56 -28.55 22.60
CA LEU A 478 -29.92 -27.24 22.65
C LEU A 478 -28.43 -27.38 22.42
N VAL A 479 -27.92 -26.53 21.54
CA VAL A 479 -26.50 -26.42 21.20
C VAL A 479 -26.08 -24.97 21.29
N GLY A 480 -24.78 -24.72 21.42
CA GLY A 480 -24.28 -23.36 21.52
C GLY A 480 -22.80 -23.28 21.84
N GLU A 481 -22.29 -22.06 21.80
CA GLU A 481 -20.90 -21.74 22.08
C GLU A 481 -20.80 -20.38 22.76
N VAL A 482 -19.92 -20.28 23.74
CA VAL A 482 -19.42 -18.99 24.26
C VAL A 482 -17.91 -19.06 24.23
N SER A 483 -17.26 -18.10 23.57
CA SER A 483 -15.80 -18.04 23.50
C SER A 483 -15.26 -16.61 23.60
N ALA A 484 -14.02 -16.52 24.07
CA ALA A 484 -13.23 -15.30 24.12
C ALA A 484 -11.96 -15.50 23.30
N ALA A 485 -11.76 -14.67 22.28
CA ALA A 485 -10.53 -14.59 21.50
C ALA A 485 -9.71 -13.39 21.98
N ILE A 486 -8.49 -13.65 22.41
CA ILE A 486 -7.56 -12.75 23.07
C ILE A 486 -6.25 -12.70 22.28
N LYS A 487 -5.56 -11.56 22.29
CA LYS A 487 -4.18 -11.41 21.77
C LYS A 487 -3.22 -11.05 22.91
N PRO A 488 -2.71 -12.03 23.68
CA PRO A 488 -1.87 -11.76 24.86
C PRO A 488 -0.49 -11.17 24.51
N PHE A 489 0.05 -11.52 23.34
CA PHE A 489 1.33 -11.01 22.82
C PHE A 489 1.27 -10.82 21.30
N ILE A 490 2.26 -10.13 20.73
CA ILE A 490 2.41 -9.92 19.29
C ILE A 490 2.40 -11.28 18.57
N ARG A 491 1.60 -11.38 17.51
CA ARG A 491 1.43 -12.60 16.69
C ARG A 491 0.94 -13.83 17.47
N ASN A 492 0.17 -13.61 18.53
CA ASN A 492 -0.55 -14.67 19.23
C ASN A 492 -2.05 -14.47 19.17
N ASP A 493 -2.73 -15.55 18.80
CA ASP A 493 -4.17 -15.66 18.86
C ASP A 493 -4.51 -16.79 19.84
N LEU A 494 -5.09 -16.43 20.98
CA LEU A 494 -5.58 -17.36 22.00
C LEU A 494 -7.11 -17.32 21.97
N GLU A 495 -7.76 -18.47 21.89
CA GLU A 495 -9.21 -18.59 22.04
C GLU A 495 -9.51 -19.61 23.14
N ILE A 496 -10.37 -19.24 24.07
CA ILE A 496 -10.85 -20.13 25.12
C ILE A 496 -12.37 -20.09 25.10
N GLY A 497 -13.02 -21.23 25.24
CA GLY A 497 -14.47 -21.26 25.24
C GLY A 497 -15.09 -22.54 25.74
N TYR A 498 -16.42 -22.48 25.81
CA TYR A 498 -17.30 -23.61 26.07
C TYR A 498 -18.17 -23.83 24.84
N ARG A 499 -18.35 -25.08 24.43
CA ARG A 499 -19.25 -25.46 23.34
C ARG A 499 -20.08 -26.68 23.73
N ARG A 500 -21.39 -26.58 23.55
CA ARG A 500 -22.31 -27.73 23.58
C ARG A 500 -22.69 -28.10 22.16
N ALA A 501 -22.42 -29.33 21.76
CA ALA A 501 -22.70 -29.86 20.43
C ALA A 501 -23.45 -31.20 20.52
N LEU A 502 -24.01 -31.63 19.40
CA LEU A 502 -24.59 -32.96 19.22
C LEU A 502 -23.64 -33.76 18.33
N GLN A 503 -23.39 -35.02 18.69
CA GLN A 503 -22.62 -35.96 17.88
C GLN A 503 -23.48 -36.42 16.69
N ASP A 504 -23.25 -35.86 15.50
CA ASP A 504 -24.14 -36.03 14.34
C ASP A 504 -23.46 -36.67 13.11
N PHE A 505 -22.31 -37.32 13.31
CA PHE A 505 -21.49 -37.81 12.21
C PHE A 505 -22.18 -38.89 11.35
N ASN A 506 -22.93 -39.82 11.95
CA ASN A 506 -23.68 -40.86 11.23
C ASN A 506 -25.09 -41.05 11.82
N ALA A 507 -25.89 -41.92 11.19
CA ALA A 507 -27.28 -42.16 11.61
C ALA A 507 -27.38 -42.69 13.04
N GLU A 508 -26.50 -43.62 13.42
CA GLU A 508 -26.51 -44.24 14.75
C GLU A 508 -26.20 -43.24 15.87
N LEU A 509 -25.27 -42.31 15.64
CA LEU A 509 -24.92 -41.27 16.61
C LEU A 509 -26.04 -40.24 16.79
N LEU A 510 -26.74 -39.89 15.70
CA LEU A 510 -27.96 -39.09 15.77
C LEU A 510 -29.06 -39.82 16.55
N ILE A 511 -29.27 -41.11 16.32
CA ILE A 511 -30.27 -41.91 17.07
C ILE A 511 -29.93 -41.96 18.57
N SER A 512 -28.63 -42.03 18.89
CA SER A 512 -28.12 -42.14 20.27
C SER A 512 -28.20 -40.83 21.07
N GLN A 513 -28.46 -39.69 20.42
CA GLN A 513 -28.60 -38.37 21.06
C GLN A 513 -27.41 -37.93 21.93
N ILE A 514 -26.19 -38.36 21.60
CA ILE A 514 -25.01 -38.06 22.41
C ILE A 514 -24.68 -36.57 22.29
N THR A 515 -24.81 -35.86 23.39
CA THR A 515 -24.41 -34.45 23.50
C THR A 515 -23.00 -34.34 24.06
N GLU A 516 -22.22 -33.45 23.47
CA GLU A 516 -20.84 -33.18 23.86
C GLU A 516 -20.73 -31.79 24.47
N ASN A 517 -20.14 -31.69 25.66
CA ASN A 517 -19.87 -30.43 26.35
C ASN A 517 -18.35 -30.22 26.40
N HIS A 518 -17.86 -29.35 25.53
CA HIS A 518 -16.45 -29.07 25.34
C HIS A 518 -16.02 -27.85 26.15
N LEU A 519 -14.94 -27.99 26.92
CA LEU A 519 -14.07 -26.89 27.32
C LEU A 519 -12.86 -26.91 26.39
N PHE A 520 -12.64 -25.84 25.64
CA PHE A 520 -11.58 -25.81 24.63
C PHE A 520 -10.66 -24.60 24.80
N LEU A 521 -9.42 -24.80 24.36
CA LEU A 521 -8.38 -23.79 24.23
C LEU A 521 -7.71 -23.98 22.86
N ASN A 522 -7.66 -22.93 22.06
CA ASN A 522 -6.88 -22.85 20.84
C ASN A 522 -5.81 -21.77 21.01
N ASN A 523 -4.55 -22.06 20.73
CA ASN A 523 -3.48 -21.07 20.69
C ASN A 523 -2.71 -21.18 19.38
N ASN A 524 -2.49 -20.06 18.71
CA ASN A 524 -1.60 -19.98 17.56
C ASN A 524 -0.57 -18.89 17.82
N TYR A 525 0.71 -19.26 17.86
CA TYR A 525 1.82 -18.33 17.92
C TYR A 525 2.62 -18.40 16.62
N SER A 526 3.08 -17.25 16.14
CA SER A 526 4.00 -17.20 15.02
C SER A 526 5.10 -16.16 15.23
N THR A 527 6.27 -16.46 14.69
CA THR A 527 7.44 -15.60 14.72
C THR A 527 7.51 -14.75 13.46
N SER A 528 8.33 -13.69 13.50
CA SER A 528 8.56 -12.80 12.35
C SER A 528 9.31 -13.44 11.19
N TYR A 529 10.08 -14.50 11.45
CA TYR A 529 10.87 -15.24 10.47
C TYR A 529 10.19 -16.52 9.95
N GLY A 530 8.90 -16.73 10.25
CA GLY A 530 8.09 -17.75 9.57
C GLY A 530 7.89 -19.07 10.32
N LEU A 531 8.49 -19.26 11.50
CA LEU A 531 8.19 -20.38 12.39
C LEU A 531 6.85 -20.12 13.12
N GLY A 532 5.98 -21.11 13.19
CA GLY A 532 4.72 -21.05 13.92
C GLY A 532 4.44 -22.32 14.73
N TRP A 533 3.60 -22.15 15.75
CA TRP A 533 3.18 -23.20 16.67
C TRP A 533 1.69 -23.04 16.98
N TYR A 534 0.94 -24.09 16.67
CA TYR A 534 -0.48 -24.18 16.97
C TYR A 534 -0.72 -25.26 18.03
N VAL A 535 -1.63 -24.98 18.96
CA VAL A 535 -2.09 -25.91 19.99
C VAL A 535 -3.60 -25.82 20.10
N GLN A 536 -4.26 -26.96 20.14
CA GLN A 536 -5.66 -27.10 20.49
C GLN A 536 -5.76 -28.14 21.60
N TYR A 537 -6.39 -27.76 22.71
CA TYR A 537 -6.78 -28.66 23.77
C TYR A 537 -8.30 -28.64 23.93
N MET A 538 -8.91 -29.81 24.08
CA MET A 538 -10.35 -29.94 24.26
C MET A 538 -10.64 -31.06 25.26
N TYR A 539 -11.27 -30.67 26.37
CA TYR A 539 -11.85 -31.59 27.33
C TYR A 539 -13.36 -31.69 27.08
N THR A 540 -13.86 -32.89 26.84
CA THR A 540 -15.28 -33.13 26.52
C THR A 540 -15.92 -34.02 27.57
N LYS A 541 -17.08 -33.61 28.08
CA LYS A 541 -18.01 -34.49 28.80
C LYS A 541 -19.19 -34.84 27.92
N GLN A 542 -19.45 -36.13 27.75
CA GLN A 542 -20.53 -36.65 26.93
C GLN A 542 -21.73 -37.10 27.77
N SER A 543 -22.93 -37.10 27.19
CA SER A 543 -24.15 -37.49 27.91
C SER A 543 -24.32 -39.00 28.12
N ASP A 544 -23.41 -39.82 27.59
CA ASP A 544 -23.33 -41.27 27.80
C ASP A 544 -22.35 -41.64 28.94
N GLU A 545 -22.09 -40.68 29.83
CA GLU A 545 -21.14 -40.76 30.95
C GLU A 545 -19.66 -40.89 30.55
N ASN A 546 -19.32 -40.72 29.26
CA ASN A 546 -17.92 -40.74 28.83
C ASN A 546 -17.25 -39.36 28.96
N THR A 547 -15.93 -39.36 29.10
CA THR A 547 -15.12 -38.15 28.98
C THR A 547 -13.98 -38.34 27.99
N ARG A 548 -13.62 -37.27 27.27
CA ARG A 548 -12.57 -37.27 26.24
C ARG A 548 -11.59 -36.14 26.48
N ASN A 549 -10.30 -36.46 26.35
CA ASN A 549 -9.23 -35.48 26.24
C ASN A 549 -8.68 -35.50 24.81
N LEU A 550 -8.62 -34.34 24.16
CA LEU A 550 -8.01 -34.17 22.84
C LEU A 550 -6.94 -33.09 22.93
N LEU A 551 -5.74 -33.42 22.48
CA LEU A 551 -4.65 -32.48 22.23
C LEU A 551 -4.25 -32.58 20.77
N PHE A 552 -4.25 -31.47 20.05
CA PHE A 552 -3.65 -31.35 18.73
C PHE A 552 -2.61 -30.24 18.77
N THR A 553 -1.42 -30.49 18.24
CA THR A 553 -0.38 -29.47 18.11
C THR A 553 0.33 -29.56 16.77
N SER A 554 0.72 -28.42 16.24
CA SER A 554 1.40 -28.31 14.94
C SER A 554 2.55 -27.31 15.05
N VAL A 555 3.76 -27.74 14.71
CA VAL A 555 4.92 -26.85 14.55
C VAL A 555 5.22 -26.77 13.06
N TYR A 556 5.31 -25.56 12.51
CA TYR A 556 5.42 -25.35 11.07
C TYR A 556 6.34 -24.19 10.69
N TYR A 557 6.84 -24.23 9.46
CA TYR A 557 7.62 -23.16 8.85
C TYR A 557 6.99 -22.74 7.52
N ASN A 558 6.89 -21.44 7.29
CA ASN A 558 6.42 -20.85 6.03
C ASN A 558 7.62 -20.64 5.09
N PHE A 559 7.85 -21.58 4.17
CA PHE A 559 8.94 -21.55 3.19
C PHE A 559 8.76 -20.47 2.13
N LEU A 560 7.52 -20.26 1.67
CA LEU A 560 7.17 -19.20 0.74
C LEU A 560 6.07 -18.34 1.36
N LYS A 561 6.15 -17.02 1.21
CA LYS A 561 5.12 -16.08 1.69
C LYS A 561 3.97 -15.92 0.70
N LYS A 562 4.24 -15.95 -0.61
CA LYS A 562 3.26 -15.76 -1.69
C LYS A 562 3.73 -16.47 -2.99
N PRO A 563 3.01 -17.47 -3.52
CA PRO A 563 1.97 -18.23 -2.83
C PRO A 563 2.50 -18.83 -1.52
N LEU A 564 1.61 -19.05 -0.55
CA LEU A 564 2.02 -19.58 0.75
C LEU A 564 2.39 -21.06 0.59
N LEU A 565 3.61 -21.43 1.00
CA LEU A 565 4.02 -22.81 1.18
C LEU A 565 4.41 -23.02 2.64
N LYS A 566 3.61 -23.79 3.35
CA LYS A 566 3.80 -24.12 4.76
C LYS A 566 4.09 -25.61 4.88
N VAL A 567 5.13 -25.96 5.62
CA VAL A 567 5.46 -27.37 5.92
C VAL A 567 5.66 -27.50 7.41
N GLY A 568 5.20 -28.60 8.00
CA GLY A 568 5.33 -28.79 9.44
C GLY A 568 5.06 -30.22 9.90
N LEU A 569 5.05 -30.35 11.23
CA LEU A 569 4.77 -31.58 11.94
C LEU A 569 3.51 -31.39 12.76
N ASN A 570 2.54 -32.28 12.58
CA ASN A 570 1.35 -32.39 13.42
C ASN A 570 1.52 -33.55 14.40
N TYR A 571 1.06 -33.35 15.62
CA TYR A 571 0.86 -34.39 16.61
C TYR A 571 -0.55 -34.28 17.18
N GLN A 572 -1.24 -35.41 17.31
CA GLN A 572 -2.54 -35.47 17.95
C GLN A 572 -2.59 -36.62 18.95
N TYR A 573 -3.20 -36.35 20.10
CA TYR A 573 -3.57 -37.32 21.11
C TYR A 573 -5.07 -37.24 21.36
N ILE A 574 -5.73 -38.39 21.45
CA ILE A 574 -7.11 -38.53 21.91
C ILE A 574 -7.17 -39.66 22.93
N GLY A 575 -7.86 -39.47 24.04
CA GLY A 575 -8.13 -40.56 24.99
C GLY A 575 -9.51 -40.42 25.61
N PHE A 576 -10.18 -41.55 25.82
CA PHE A 576 -11.48 -41.67 26.46
C PHE A 576 -11.41 -42.48 27.74
N ASP A 577 -12.24 -42.14 28.72
CA ASP A 577 -12.33 -42.90 29.98
C ASP A 577 -13.05 -44.24 29.79
N LEU A 578 -14.02 -44.31 28.88
CA LEU A 578 -14.79 -45.51 28.54
C LEU A 578 -14.64 -45.86 27.06
N GLN A 579 -14.29 -47.11 26.76
CA GLN A 579 -14.23 -47.61 25.38
C GLN A 579 -15.62 -48.09 24.96
N ARG A 580 -16.19 -47.44 23.94
CA ARG A 580 -17.47 -47.78 23.29
C ARG A 580 -17.29 -47.91 21.77
N PRO A 581 -16.37 -48.76 21.28
CA PRO A 581 -16.01 -48.83 19.86
C PRO A 581 -17.17 -49.29 18.96
N GLU A 582 -18.18 -49.94 19.53
CA GLU A 582 -19.42 -50.31 18.82
C GLU A 582 -20.25 -49.08 18.41
N LEU A 583 -20.11 -47.96 19.12
CA LEU A 583 -20.93 -46.76 18.92
C LEU A 583 -20.15 -45.62 18.26
N TYR A 584 -18.93 -45.37 18.71
CA TYR A 584 -18.03 -44.39 18.11
C TYR A 584 -16.57 -44.67 18.47
N PHE A 585 -15.65 -44.09 17.69
CA PHE A 585 -14.21 -44.12 17.90
C PHE A 585 -13.85 -43.51 19.26
N SER A 586 -13.63 -44.41 20.23
CA SER A 586 -13.47 -44.09 21.65
C SER A 586 -12.29 -44.84 22.29
N PRO A 587 -11.07 -44.74 21.71
CA PRO A 587 -9.92 -45.46 22.24
C PRO A 587 -9.52 -44.93 23.62
N GLU A 588 -8.95 -45.78 24.47
CA GLU A 588 -8.25 -45.35 25.68
C GLU A 588 -7.09 -44.42 25.30
N LYS A 589 -6.37 -44.79 24.24
CA LYS A 589 -5.20 -44.07 23.76
C LYS A 589 -5.11 -44.06 22.23
N PHE A 590 -5.19 -42.88 21.64
CA PHE A 590 -4.89 -42.67 20.22
C PHE A 590 -3.82 -41.61 20.05
N GLN A 591 -2.85 -41.91 19.20
CA GLN A 591 -1.76 -40.99 18.86
C GLN A 591 -1.49 -41.00 17.37
N VAL A 592 -1.21 -39.83 16.80
CA VAL A 592 -0.80 -39.73 15.40
C VAL A 592 0.20 -38.61 15.22
N THR A 593 1.22 -38.88 14.41
CA THR A 593 2.23 -37.90 14.01
C THR A 593 2.28 -37.84 12.50
N GLU A 594 2.13 -36.66 11.92
CA GLU A 594 2.13 -36.45 10.47
C GLU A 594 3.06 -35.31 10.08
N ILE A 595 3.84 -35.49 9.02
CA ILE A 595 4.41 -34.37 8.28
C ILE A 595 3.31 -33.86 7.34
N PHE A 596 3.13 -32.55 7.26
CA PHE A 596 2.17 -31.95 6.36
C PHE A 596 2.79 -30.82 5.53
N THR A 597 2.19 -30.62 4.36
CA THR A 597 2.46 -29.51 3.45
C THR A 597 1.13 -28.86 3.10
N ASP A 598 1.09 -27.54 3.16
CA ASP A 598 -0.06 -26.70 2.81
C ASP A 598 0.40 -25.66 1.77
N PHE A 599 -0.24 -25.67 0.60
CA PHE A 599 0.09 -24.81 -0.53
C PHE A 599 -1.17 -24.07 -0.98
N LEU A 600 -1.17 -22.75 -0.83
CA LEU A 600 -2.35 -21.94 -1.13
C LEU A 600 -2.03 -20.59 -1.74
N ASN A 601 -2.96 -20.07 -2.53
CA ASN A 601 -2.95 -18.69 -2.95
C ASN A 601 -3.50 -17.81 -1.81
N ASN A 602 -2.67 -16.90 -1.31
CA ASN A 602 -3.04 -15.90 -0.31
C ASN A 602 -3.12 -14.48 -0.88
N ASP A 603 -3.19 -14.33 -2.20
CA ASP A 603 -3.47 -13.05 -2.84
C ASP A 603 -4.95 -12.67 -2.70
N PRO A 604 -5.31 -11.62 -1.93
CA PRO A 604 -6.70 -11.20 -1.77
C PRO A 604 -7.34 -10.66 -3.06
N ASN A 605 -6.54 -10.34 -4.08
CA ASN A 605 -7.00 -9.80 -5.36
C ASN A 605 -7.02 -10.86 -6.47
N ALA A 606 -6.63 -12.10 -6.19
CA ALA A 606 -6.67 -13.14 -7.21
C ALA A 606 -8.11 -13.56 -7.50
N ASP A 607 -8.44 -13.60 -8.80
CA ASP A 607 -9.71 -14.16 -9.24
C ASP A 607 -9.76 -15.67 -9.00
N PHE A 608 -8.61 -16.35 -9.12
CA PHE A 608 -8.47 -17.77 -8.89
C PHE A 608 -7.83 -18.07 -7.54
N ASN A 609 -8.57 -18.79 -6.70
CA ASN A 609 -8.16 -19.20 -5.36
C ASN A 609 -7.96 -20.71 -5.31
N TYR A 610 -6.87 -21.15 -4.70
CA TYR A 610 -6.62 -22.57 -4.47
C TYR A 610 -6.00 -22.80 -3.10
N ASN A 611 -6.26 -23.97 -2.54
CA ASN A 611 -5.63 -24.48 -1.33
C ASN A 611 -5.51 -26.00 -1.44
N PHE A 612 -4.29 -26.51 -1.33
CA PHE A 612 -3.99 -27.93 -1.31
C PHE A 612 -3.20 -28.27 -0.05
N THR A 613 -3.71 -29.22 0.73
CA THR A 613 -3.03 -29.76 1.90
C THR A 613 -2.78 -31.25 1.70
N ALA A 614 -1.56 -31.69 1.95
CA ALA A 614 -1.19 -33.10 2.01
C ALA A 614 -0.52 -33.39 3.36
N ALA A 615 -0.88 -34.48 4.01
CA ALA A 615 -0.23 -34.96 5.22
C ALA A 615 0.01 -36.47 5.14
N ALA A 616 1.09 -36.94 5.75
CA ALA A 616 1.38 -38.37 5.86
C ALA A 616 2.19 -38.66 7.12
N GLY A 617 2.01 -39.85 7.67
CA GLY A 617 2.72 -40.25 8.88
C GLY A 617 2.24 -41.57 9.45
N TYR A 618 2.23 -41.68 10.78
CA TYR A 618 1.85 -42.90 11.47
C TYR A 618 0.89 -42.62 12.63
N GLN A 619 -0.08 -43.51 12.78
CA GLN A 619 -1.04 -43.54 13.88
C GLN A 619 -0.90 -44.82 14.71
N PHE A 620 -1.30 -44.72 15.97
CA PHE A 620 -1.29 -45.77 16.99
C PHE A 620 -2.64 -45.71 17.69
N ILE A 621 -3.32 -46.85 17.77
CA ILE A 621 -4.62 -47.03 18.42
C ILE A 621 -4.40 -48.08 19.50
N GLU A 622 -4.66 -47.72 20.75
CA GLU A 622 -4.27 -48.51 21.92
C GLU A 622 -2.76 -48.87 21.90
N ASP A 623 -2.45 -50.15 22.15
CA ASP A 623 -1.11 -50.72 22.07
C ASP A 623 -0.87 -51.50 20.76
N ASP A 624 -1.69 -51.26 19.73
CA ASP A 624 -1.56 -51.92 18.43
C ASP A 624 -0.29 -51.48 17.66
N SER A 625 0.09 -52.28 16.67
CA SER A 625 1.18 -51.96 15.76
C SER A 625 0.93 -50.66 14.99
N LYS A 626 1.99 -49.88 14.74
CA LYS A 626 1.93 -48.64 13.96
C LYS A 626 1.18 -48.83 12.63
N GLN A 627 0.30 -47.89 12.30
CA GLN A 627 -0.45 -47.87 11.03
C GLN A 627 -0.08 -46.63 10.23
N PHE A 628 0.06 -46.76 8.92
CA PHE A 628 0.32 -45.62 8.05
C PHE A 628 -0.93 -44.75 7.87
N THR A 629 -0.77 -43.43 7.94
CA THR A 629 -1.85 -42.45 7.71
C THR A 629 -1.48 -41.47 6.60
N TYR A 630 -2.48 -40.98 5.89
CA TYR A 630 -2.41 -39.93 4.89
C TYR A 630 -3.69 -39.08 4.89
N ARG A 631 -3.54 -37.81 4.51
CA ARG A 631 -4.65 -36.86 4.31
C ARG A 631 -4.40 -36.00 3.10
N LEU A 632 -5.39 -35.89 2.23
CA LEU A 632 -5.37 -35.05 1.05
C LEU A 632 -6.60 -34.14 1.09
N LYS A 633 -6.37 -32.83 1.00
CA LYS A 633 -7.42 -31.81 0.91
C LYS A 633 -7.12 -30.90 -0.27
N GLY A 634 -8.14 -30.61 -1.06
CA GLY A 634 -8.03 -29.70 -2.20
C GLY A 634 -9.25 -28.80 -2.26
N ARG A 635 -9.04 -27.52 -2.50
CA ARG A 635 -10.07 -26.53 -2.77
C ARG A 635 -9.62 -25.65 -3.92
N VAL A 636 -10.52 -25.40 -4.85
CA VAL A 636 -10.33 -24.47 -5.97
C VAL A 636 -11.56 -23.61 -6.12
N GLY A 637 -11.37 -22.32 -6.36
CA GLY A 637 -12.44 -21.36 -6.44
C GLY A 637 -12.15 -20.21 -7.39
N TYR A 638 -13.22 -19.60 -7.87
CA TYR A 638 -13.18 -18.51 -8.83
C TYR A 638 -14.11 -17.37 -8.40
N GLN A 639 -13.59 -16.15 -8.44
CA GLN A 639 -14.29 -14.91 -8.12
C GLN A 639 -15.09 -14.44 -9.34
N ILE A 640 -16.41 -14.59 -9.29
CA ILE A 640 -17.33 -14.16 -10.36
C ILE A 640 -17.80 -12.74 -10.06
N GLY A 641 -17.23 -11.77 -10.77
CA GLY A 641 -17.43 -10.35 -10.49
C GLY A 641 -16.96 -9.97 -9.08
N GLN A 642 -17.38 -8.83 -8.55
CA GLN A 642 -16.82 -8.32 -7.28
C GLN A 642 -17.38 -8.99 -6.01
N ARG A 643 -18.49 -9.74 -6.13
CA ARG A 643 -19.36 -10.10 -4.99
C ARG A 643 -19.64 -11.58 -4.80
N PHE A 644 -19.29 -12.43 -5.77
CA PHE A 644 -19.62 -13.85 -5.71
C PHE A 644 -18.36 -14.71 -5.85
N LEU A 645 -18.13 -15.61 -4.91
CA LEU A 645 -17.06 -16.59 -4.95
C LEU A 645 -17.69 -17.98 -5.03
N PHE A 646 -17.35 -18.71 -6.09
CA PHE A 646 -17.68 -20.11 -6.25
C PHE A 646 -16.45 -20.95 -5.91
N SER A 647 -16.60 -22.04 -5.18
CA SER A 647 -15.51 -22.98 -4.92
C SER A 647 -16.02 -24.42 -4.91
N ILE A 648 -15.17 -25.34 -5.36
CA ILE A 648 -15.32 -26.78 -5.19
C ILE A 648 -14.20 -27.27 -4.28
N TYR A 649 -14.46 -28.31 -3.51
CA TYR A 649 -13.44 -28.90 -2.66
C TYR A 649 -13.63 -30.41 -2.52
N GLY A 650 -12.54 -31.09 -2.16
CA GLY A 650 -12.51 -32.50 -1.86
C GLY A 650 -11.53 -32.80 -0.73
N ASN A 651 -11.89 -33.75 0.13
CA ASN A 651 -11.07 -34.25 1.22
C ASN A 651 -11.06 -35.77 1.15
N HIS A 652 -9.90 -36.39 1.34
CA HIS A 652 -9.75 -37.84 1.46
C HIS A 652 -8.70 -38.16 2.52
N SER A 653 -8.97 -39.12 3.40
CA SER A 653 -8.14 -39.36 4.58
C SER A 653 -8.37 -40.77 5.14
N ASN A 654 -7.31 -41.39 5.68
CA ASN A 654 -7.40 -42.67 6.40
C ASN A 654 -7.00 -42.61 7.90
N ILE A 655 -6.89 -41.40 8.47
CA ILE A 655 -6.71 -41.23 9.91
C ILE A 655 -7.96 -41.74 10.66
N ALA A 656 -7.78 -42.54 11.70
CA ALA A 656 -8.89 -43.15 12.43
C ALA A 656 -9.80 -42.10 13.11
N SER A 657 -9.21 -40.97 13.53
CA SER A 657 -9.95 -39.86 14.14
C SER A 657 -10.64 -38.92 13.13
N ALA A 658 -10.59 -39.18 11.82
CA ALA A 658 -11.27 -38.34 10.83
C ALA A 658 -12.79 -38.50 10.89
N THR A 659 -13.26 -39.67 11.31
CA THR A 659 -14.68 -39.98 11.41
C THR A 659 -14.95 -40.62 12.75
N ALA A 660 -16.21 -40.60 13.17
CA ALA A 660 -16.60 -41.24 14.41
C ALA A 660 -16.72 -42.77 14.29
N ALA A 661 -16.72 -43.37 13.10
CA ALA A 661 -17.00 -44.81 12.93
C ALA A 661 -16.20 -45.53 11.82
N GLY A 662 -15.33 -44.83 11.08
CA GLY A 662 -14.62 -45.35 9.91
C GLY A 662 -13.12 -45.00 9.88
N PHE A 663 -12.34 -45.88 9.29
CA PHE A 663 -10.89 -45.72 9.08
C PHE A 663 -10.56 -44.94 7.79
N THR A 664 -11.49 -44.78 6.85
CA THR A 664 -11.24 -44.01 5.61
C THR A 664 -12.48 -43.24 5.22
N PHE A 665 -12.29 -41.98 4.81
CA PHE A 665 -13.38 -41.05 4.53
C PHE A 665 -13.08 -40.19 3.31
N THR A 666 -14.13 -39.90 2.55
CA THR A 666 -14.11 -38.98 1.42
C THR A 666 -15.25 -37.98 1.55
N GLU A 667 -14.94 -36.70 1.40
CA GLU A 667 -15.93 -35.62 1.29
C GLU A 667 -15.68 -34.84 0.01
N ILE A 668 -16.75 -34.55 -0.73
CA ILE A 668 -16.73 -33.61 -1.84
C ILE A 668 -17.82 -32.56 -1.61
N GLY A 669 -17.55 -31.33 -2.00
CA GLY A 669 -18.54 -30.28 -1.79
C GLY A 669 -18.31 -29.03 -2.61
N ILE A 670 -19.35 -28.19 -2.59
CA ILE A 670 -19.34 -26.85 -3.16
C ILE A 670 -19.51 -25.81 -2.06
N ASN A 671 -18.80 -24.69 -2.21
CA ASN A 671 -18.93 -23.52 -1.37
C ASN A 671 -19.29 -22.31 -2.26
N LEU A 672 -20.39 -21.66 -1.94
CA LEU A 672 -20.83 -20.41 -2.56
C LEU A 672 -20.75 -19.32 -1.50
N ARG A 673 -20.15 -18.17 -1.84
CA ARG A 673 -20.15 -16.99 -0.97
C ARG A 673 -20.60 -15.78 -1.76
N TRP A 674 -21.66 -15.15 -1.29
CA TRP A 674 -22.26 -13.99 -1.94
C TRP A 674 -22.32 -12.79 -0.99
N GLN A 675 -21.68 -11.70 -1.36
CA GLN A 675 -21.84 -10.41 -0.66
C GLN A 675 -23.20 -9.81 -1.03
N ILE A 676 -24.11 -9.73 -0.06
CA ILE A 676 -25.53 -9.37 -0.27
C ILE A 676 -25.69 -7.87 -0.52
N THR A 677 -24.74 -7.07 -0.05
CA THR A 677 -24.64 -5.63 -0.34
C THR A 677 -23.30 -5.30 -1.02
N LYS A 678 -23.19 -4.11 -1.61
CA LYS A 678 -21.92 -3.59 -2.14
C LYS A 678 -21.04 -2.97 -1.05
N THR A 679 -21.67 -2.38 -0.05
CA THR A 679 -21.05 -1.64 1.06
C THR A 679 -21.63 -2.10 2.39
N PRO A 680 -21.00 -1.75 3.54
CA PRO A 680 -21.57 -2.01 4.86
C PRO A 680 -22.96 -1.39 5.02
N VAL A 681 -23.77 -1.98 5.89
CA VAL A 681 -25.13 -1.49 6.23
C VAL A 681 -25.12 -0.41 7.33
N PHE A 682 -23.94 0.04 7.72
CA PHE A 682 -23.69 1.05 8.74
C PHE A 682 -22.61 2.03 8.28
N LYS A 683 -22.50 3.17 8.94
CA LYS A 683 -21.38 4.11 8.79
C LYS A 683 -20.37 3.86 9.90
N PHE A 684 -19.09 3.82 9.52
CA PHE A 684 -17.96 3.46 10.39
C PHE A 684 -17.77 4.37 11.60
#